data_AF-A0AAN8TRJ7-F1
#
_entry.id   AF-A0AAN8TRJ7-F1
#
_cell.length_a   1.000
_cell.length_b   1.000
_cell.length_c   1.000
_cell.angle_alpha   90.00
_cell.angle_beta   90.00
_cell.angle_gamma   90.00
#
_symmetry.space_group_name_H-M   'P 1'
#
loop_
_entity.id
_entity.type
_entity.pdbx_description
1 polymer ?
#
loop_
_entity_poly.entity_id
_entity_poly.type
_entity_poly.pdbx_seq_one_letter_code
_entity_poly.pdbx_strand_id
1 'polypeptide(L)'
;MTIGGSFPNRHLLRLSPLIFATIITLVYGTCQLSFEQGNKLYNYSLTDPIRNFPHGILSEDGFYKVAVNGTVLWFQLCDAMIFNHDPPTCVECGDCGGISRCGMGCSALVANIIGGYPVCTTLGYSSSTSFELIDKTDPLKGITAKLSNRGSKSNCSLAVSVVCDTNGVQGPQTLELVGTCDYATKIHHPSGCALIISSHGNGMGWFGTMLILVLFFFGVYLLGGAVYRYYSLGIRGIDIIPNLEFWASLPHTLQSSFTSLVRRFRGPSHGHRSSQLDPRISSQQQNSISSNIKKNKKLPFAIGETKEGCNVFNGKWVWDEKRPLYEESECPYIQPQLTCQEHGRPDKNYQHWRWQPHDCSLPSFNATLMLETLRGKRMLFVGDSLNRGQYVSMVCLVHRLIPENAKSMKTIGNFDVFTIKDYNATIEFYWAPFLLESNSDDAVKHRIEERVVRKGSINAHGKYWKGANIIVFNTYLWWMRGPHFNILQGSFDDEVKDIVEVSTEKAYGMAIKSMLRWIKRNMDSNKTRVFFTSMSPSHEKSIEWGEKSKEKLPFAIGETKEVCNVFNGKWFWDEKRPLYEESECPYIQPQLTCQEHGRPDKDYQHWRWQPHGCSLPSFNATLMLETLRGKRMLFVGDSLNRGQYVSLVCLVHKIIPENAKSMKTVGSFDVFNIKDYNATIEFYWAPFLLESNSDNPGKHRIEERVVRKDSINTHGKYWKGADIIVFNTYLWWRSGFNFNILQGSFDDEMKDIVEVSTEEAYRMAMKSLLRWIKNNMDPKKTRVFFTSMSPSHESLVVFLITYSSYLLPSSPSVTTLANLIWPNPKSSKKNKDYKLPPFAIGEGEKDCNLFNGKWIWDKSNRPLYNESECPYLLPQVTCQEHGRPDKDYLYWRWQPNDCLIPRFNASLILENLRGKRMMFVGDSLNRGQFTSMVCLLHKMVPNDAKSLDKVDSFTIFTAKDYNTTIEFYWAPFLLESNADSPGKHRVPDRIVRKNSIDTHGKYWKGVDILVFNTYIWWMSGRTFKIMNGTFYDDNIKDIEDVPTNDAYRMGMKNLLRWINKNMDPKRNRVFFTSMSPSHAWSKEWGGDPNGNCYNETKMIEDPNYWGSDSRKSIMQVIKEEFSKSKVPITFLNITQLSMPRRDAHTSIYKERWGPLSPQEKANPSSYADCIHWCLPGLQDVWNELLFAKLFYP
;
A
#
# COMPACT_ATOMS: atom_id res chain seq x y z
N MET A 1 -56.48 -7.23 -20.66
CA MET A 1 -57.49 -7.40 -19.58
C MET A 1 -56.80 -7.31 -18.22
N THR A 2 -57.56 -7.26 -17.12
CA THR A 2 -57.21 -6.52 -15.90
C THR A 2 -57.60 -7.25 -14.60
N ILE A 3 -56.79 -7.07 -13.53
CA ILE A 3 -57.13 -7.26 -12.08
C ILE A 3 -57.35 -8.75 -11.66
N GLY A 4 -57.16 -9.22 -10.41
CA GLY A 4 -56.64 -8.66 -9.13
C GLY A 4 -55.57 -9.60 -8.50
N GLY A 5 -55.09 -9.51 -7.25
CA GLY A 5 -55.75 -9.33 -5.94
C GLY A 5 -56.06 -10.72 -5.31
N SER A 6 -55.64 -11.14 -4.10
CA SER A 6 -54.96 -10.48 -2.94
C SER A 6 -54.19 -11.48 -2.02
N PHE A 7 -53.49 -10.96 -0.99
CA PHE A 7 -52.81 -11.63 0.16
C PHE A 7 -53.81 -12.30 1.18
N PRO A 8 -53.46 -12.95 2.35
CA PRO A 8 -52.21 -12.89 3.16
C PRO A 8 -51.69 -14.15 3.98
N ASN A 9 -50.45 -14.02 4.51
CA ASN A 9 -49.85 -14.46 5.82
C ASN A 9 -50.11 -15.82 6.53
N ARG A 10 -49.03 -16.43 7.10
CA ARG A 10 -48.85 -16.68 8.57
C ARG A 10 -47.46 -17.23 9.05
N HIS A 11 -47.00 -16.70 10.21
CA HIS A 11 -46.14 -17.23 11.31
C HIS A 11 -44.73 -17.91 11.14
N LEU A 12 -43.73 -17.33 11.86
CA LEU A 12 -42.94 -17.88 13.02
C LEU A 12 -42.69 -19.41 13.12
N LEU A 13 -41.53 -20.01 13.51
CA LEU A 13 -40.21 -19.63 14.11
C LEU A 13 -39.17 -20.78 13.78
N ARG A 14 -38.02 -21.15 14.42
CA ARG A 14 -37.24 -20.88 15.66
C ARG A 14 -35.75 -21.43 15.53
N LEU A 15 -34.93 -21.34 16.59
CA LEU A 15 -33.65 -22.08 16.91
C LEU A 15 -32.26 -21.61 16.36
N SER A 16 -31.18 -22.02 17.07
CA SER A 16 -29.74 -21.59 17.10
C SER A 16 -28.90 -22.66 17.89
N PRO A 17 -27.63 -22.53 18.39
CA PRO A 17 -26.46 -21.62 18.20
C PRO A 17 -25.19 -22.42 17.68
N LEU A 18 -23.90 -22.48 18.13
CA LEU A 18 -22.98 -21.92 19.18
C LEU A 18 -21.46 -22.23 18.80
N ILE A 19 -20.48 -22.10 19.73
CA ILE A 19 -18.99 -22.41 19.83
C ILE A 19 -17.93 -21.38 19.29
N PHE A 20 -16.61 -21.60 19.52
CA PHE A 20 -15.60 -20.62 20.03
C PHE A 20 -14.11 -20.78 19.52
N ALA A 21 -13.20 -19.90 19.99
CA ALA A 21 -11.76 -19.68 19.66
C ALA A 21 -10.72 -20.80 20.06
N THR A 22 -9.42 -20.76 19.68
CA THR A 22 -8.25 -20.04 20.32
C THR A 22 -6.91 -20.30 19.55
N ILE A 23 -5.78 -19.55 19.68
CA ILE A 23 -4.56 -19.71 20.57
C ILE A 23 -3.48 -18.59 20.25
N ILE A 24 -2.41 -18.37 21.06
CA ILE A 24 -1.59 -17.11 21.22
C ILE A 24 -0.02 -17.33 21.34
N THR A 25 0.82 -16.24 21.41
CA THR A 25 2.21 -16.03 22.00
C THR A 25 3.46 -15.99 21.06
N LEU A 26 4.67 -15.39 21.32
CA LEU A 26 5.24 -14.28 22.18
C LEU A 26 6.72 -13.91 21.77
N VAL A 27 7.30 -12.73 22.15
CA VAL A 27 8.75 -12.30 22.04
C VAL A 27 9.15 -11.28 23.18
N TYR A 28 10.45 -11.14 23.53
CA TYR A 28 11.04 -10.37 24.68
C TYR A 28 11.59 -8.93 24.36
N GLY A 29 11.94 -8.14 25.41
CA GLY A 29 12.36 -6.72 25.31
C GLY A 29 13.66 -6.31 26.06
N THR A 30 14.03 -5.02 25.99
CA THR A 30 15.41 -4.50 26.19
C THR A 30 15.86 -4.11 27.60
N CYS A 31 14.99 -4.10 28.62
CA CYS A 31 15.39 -3.84 30.02
C CYS A 31 14.99 -4.98 30.98
N GLN A 32 15.15 -6.21 30.49
CA GLN A 32 14.82 -7.46 31.17
C GLN A 32 16.10 -8.28 31.43
N LEU A 33 16.26 -8.77 32.65
CA LEU A 33 17.33 -9.67 33.06
C LEU A 33 16.69 -10.94 33.65
N SER A 34 16.85 -12.08 32.98
CA SER A 34 16.37 -13.37 33.44
C SER A 34 17.54 -14.33 33.66
N PHE A 35 17.59 -15.02 34.79
CA PHE A 35 18.51 -16.13 35.03
C PHE A 35 17.89 -17.20 35.94
N GLU A 36 18.37 -18.42 35.84
CA GLU A 36 17.85 -19.56 36.61
C GLU A 36 18.82 -19.94 37.74
N GLN A 37 18.30 -20.12 38.96
CA GLN A 37 19.08 -20.53 40.12
C GLN A 37 18.25 -21.46 41.02
N GLY A 38 18.58 -22.76 41.00
CA GLY A 38 17.94 -23.77 41.87
C GLY A 38 16.48 -24.09 41.51
N ASN A 39 16.21 -24.51 40.27
CA ASN A 39 14.87 -24.79 39.74
C ASN A 39 13.87 -23.61 39.85
N LYS A 40 14.39 -22.38 39.91
CA LYS A 40 13.62 -21.14 39.91
C LYS A 40 14.21 -20.19 38.89
N LEU A 41 13.39 -19.79 37.92
CA LEU A 41 13.70 -18.69 37.02
C LEU A 41 13.42 -17.37 37.76
N TYR A 42 14.47 -16.59 38.00
CA TYR A 42 14.37 -15.22 38.53
C TYR A 42 14.35 -14.26 37.34
N ASN A 43 13.31 -13.44 37.26
CA ASN A 43 13.17 -12.44 36.21
C ASN A 43 13.02 -11.04 36.80
N TYR A 44 13.88 -10.12 36.38
CA TYR A 44 13.82 -8.70 36.68
C TYR A 44 13.42 -8.00 35.39
N SER A 45 12.40 -7.15 35.44
CA SER A 45 12.19 -6.14 34.40
C SER A 45 12.15 -4.78 35.05
N LEU A 46 13.08 -3.92 34.65
CA LEU A 46 13.15 -2.56 35.16
C LEU A 46 12.02 -1.69 34.62
N THR A 47 11.52 -1.98 33.42
CA THR A 47 10.53 -1.18 32.68
C THR A 47 9.13 -1.76 32.67
N ASP A 48 8.91 -2.97 33.21
CA ASP A 48 7.56 -3.53 33.29
C ASP A 48 6.71 -2.73 34.30
N PRO A 49 5.41 -2.49 34.01
CA PRO A 49 4.54 -1.71 34.89
C PRO A 49 4.27 -2.48 36.19
N ILE A 50 4.70 -1.90 37.32
CA ILE A 50 4.39 -2.43 38.65
C ILE A 50 3.19 -1.67 39.22
N ARG A 51 2.46 -2.29 40.15
CA ARG A 51 1.33 -1.66 40.84
C ARG A 51 1.80 -0.35 41.50
N ASN A 52 1.15 0.75 41.12
CA ASN A 52 1.48 2.16 41.47
C ASN A 52 2.68 2.78 40.72
N PHE A 53 3.42 2.03 39.89
CA PHE A 53 4.58 2.52 39.13
C PHE A 53 4.48 2.08 37.65
N PRO A 54 3.65 2.77 36.85
CA PRO A 54 3.23 2.32 35.52
C PRO A 54 4.34 2.38 34.45
N HIS A 55 5.47 3.01 34.75
CA HIS A 55 6.64 3.12 33.88
C HIS A 55 7.87 2.34 34.42
N GLY A 56 7.68 1.50 35.44
CA GLY A 56 8.78 0.82 36.12
C GLY A 56 9.74 1.82 36.77
N ILE A 57 11.04 1.67 36.53
CA ILE A 57 12.12 2.56 37.02
C ILE A 57 12.32 3.82 36.18
N LEU A 58 11.49 4.09 35.16
CA LEU A 58 11.63 5.30 34.35
C LEU A 58 11.11 6.51 35.12
N SER A 59 11.91 7.58 35.22
CA SER A 59 11.44 8.85 35.79
C SER A 59 10.35 9.47 34.92
N GLU A 60 9.20 9.80 35.51
CA GLU A 60 8.03 10.39 34.83
C GLU A 60 8.33 11.77 34.23
N ASP A 61 9.26 12.53 34.82
CA ASP A 61 9.73 13.82 34.31
C ASP A 61 10.66 13.71 33.08
N GLY A 62 11.08 12.49 32.73
CA GLY A 62 12.00 12.21 31.61
C GLY A 62 13.47 12.04 32.03
N PHE A 63 13.83 12.32 33.28
CA PHE A 63 15.14 12.06 33.89
C PHE A 63 15.05 12.07 35.43
N TYR A 64 16.00 11.41 36.09
CA TYR A 64 16.37 11.65 37.48
C TYR A 64 17.42 12.76 37.57
N LYS A 65 17.40 13.53 38.67
CA LYS A 65 18.37 14.60 38.94
C LYS A 65 18.89 14.52 40.36
N VAL A 66 20.21 14.63 40.53
CA VAL A 66 20.89 14.66 41.84
C VAL A 66 21.82 15.88 41.86
N ALA A 67 21.85 16.62 42.97
CA ALA A 67 22.72 17.80 43.11
C ALA A 67 23.41 17.79 44.48
N VAL A 68 24.75 17.78 44.48
CA VAL A 68 25.58 17.71 45.69
C VAL A 68 26.82 18.59 45.47
N ASN A 69 27.12 19.48 46.42
CA ASN A 69 28.36 20.30 46.46
C ASN A 69 28.74 21.01 45.15
N GLY A 70 27.76 21.49 44.39
CA GLY A 70 27.99 22.18 43.11
C GLY A 70 28.15 21.28 41.88
N THR A 71 28.13 19.96 42.05
CA THR A 71 27.95 18.98 40.97
C THR A 71 26.46 18.69 40.79
N VAL A 72 26.00 18.63 39.54
CA VAL A 72 24.63 18.22 39.18
C VAL A 72 24.68 17.07 38.18
N LEU A 73 24.07 15.95 38.54
CA LEU A 73 23.92 14.77 37.70
C LEU A 73 22.48 14.68 37.18
N TRP A 74 22.32 14.40 35.89
CA TRP A 74 21.06 13.97 35.28
C TRP A 74 21.25 12.58 34.66
N PHE A 75 20.26 11.69 34.78
CA PHE A 75 20.27 10.40 34.11
C PHE A 75 18.87 9.82 33.91
N GLN A 76 18.70 8.94 32.93
CA GLN A 76 17.53 8.07 32.77
C GLN A 76 18.04 6.64 32.59
N LEU A 77 17.43 5.68 33.30
CA LEU A 77 17.73 4.25 33.09
C LEU A 77 16.93 3.74 31.90
N CYS A 78 17.42 2.72 31.19
CA CYS A 78 16.76 2.06 30.06
C CYS A 78 16.46 2.91 28.80
N ASP A 79 16.40 4.25 28.88
CA ASP A 79 16.06 5.16 27.79
C ASP A 79 16.94 6.44 27.78
N ALA A 80 16.77 7.32 26.80
CA ALA A 80 17.41 8.64 26.75
C ALA A 80 16.72 9.65 27.69
N MET A 81 17.44 10.71 28.09
CA MET A 81 16.86 11.78 28.91
C MET A 81 16.00 12.74 28.07
N ILE A 82 14.81 13.09 28.60
CA ILE A 82 13.88 14.01 27.94
C ILE A 82 13.68 15.25 28.81
N PHE A 83 14.02 16.42 28.28
CA PHE A 83 13.85 17.71 28.97
C PHE A 83 12.64 18.45 28.38
N ASN A 84 11.53 18.47 29.10
CA ASN A 84 10.29 19.11 28.62
C ASN A 84 10.39 20.65 28.58
N HIS A 85 11.15 21.24 29.50
CA HIS A 85 11.50 22.66 29.55
C HIS A 85 12.98 22.81 29.94
N ASP A 86 13.62 23.90 29.50
CA ASP A 86 14.97 24.37 29.86
C ASP A 86 16.06 23.27 30.00
N PRO A 87 16.58 22.73 28.88
CA PRO A 87 17.69 21.78 28.91
C PRO A 87 18.97 22.41 29.51
N PRO A 88 19.87 21.62 30.13
CA PRO A 88 21.06 22.13 30.82
C PRO A 88 21.95 23.04 29.96
N THR A 89 22.08 24.31 30.35
CA THR A 89 22.92 25.30 29.67
C THR A 89 24.36 25.23 30.17
N CYS A 90 25.16 24.36 29.53
CA CYS A 90 26.55 24.09 29.93
C CYS A 90 27.52 23.93 28.76
N VAL A 91 28.80 24.20 29.02
CA VAL A 91 29.89 24.15 28.04
C VAL A 91 30.32 22.69 27.77
N GLU A 92 30.87 22.42 26.59
CA GLU A 92 31.32 21.09 26.09
C GLU A 92 30.24 20.00 25.88
N CYS A 93 28.94 20.30 25.97
CA CYS A 93 27.86 19.30 25.78
C CYS A 93 27.62 18.82 24.32
N GLY A 94 28.67 18.72 23.50
CA GLY A 94 28.60 18.30 22.08
C GLY A 94 28.01 16.89 21.90
N ASP A 95 28.56 15.92 22.63
CA ASP A 95 28.26 14.48 22.44
C ASP A 95 26.93 14.02 23.07
N CYS A 96 26.18 14.95 23.68
CA CYS A 96 24.87 14.71 24.29
C CYS A 96 23.82 15.77 23.87
N GLY A 97 23.72 16.03 22.57
CA GLY A 97 22.65 16.86 21.98
C GLY A 97 23.05 18.29 21.61
N GLY A 98 24.29 18.68 21.91
CA GLY A 98 24.85 19.99 21.57
C GLY A 98 24.34 21.14 22.45
N ILE A 99 24.95 22.31 22.27
CA ILE A 99 24.74 23.49 23.14
C ILE A 99 23.27 23.93 23.21
N SER A 100 22.48 23.71 22.16
CA SER A 100 21.06 24.11 22.10
C SER A 100 20.06 23.09 22.66
N ARG A 101 20.47 21.83 22.86
CA ARG A 101 19.61 20.73 23.35
C ARG A 101 20.40 19.71 24.19
N CYS A 102 21.27 20.21 25.05
CA CYS A 102 22.10 19.40 25.92
C CYS A 102 21.25 18.45 26.78
N GLY A 103 21.77 17.26 27.06
CA GLY A 103 21.05 16.20 27.77
C GLY A 103 20.22 15.31 26.85
N MET A 104 19.59 15.85 25.79
CA MET A 104 18.69 15.08 24.91
C MET A 104 19.40 14.06 24.01
N GLY A 105 20.73 14.06 23.94
CA GLY A 105 21.51 13.12 23.13
C GLY A 105 22.01 11.88 23.87
N CYS A 106 21.80 11.76 25.18
CA CYS A 106 22.37 10.68 26.00
C CYS A 106 21.47 10.27 27.17
N SER A 107 21.92 9.29 27.96
CA SER A 107 21.17 8.73 29.10
C SER A 107 21.78 9.07 30.46
N ALA A 108 23.03 9.58 30.50
CA ALA A 108 23.61 10.14 31.72
C ALA A 108 24.58 11.29 31.39
N LEU A 109 24.44 12.40 32.13
CA LEU A 109 25.20 13.65 31.96
C LEU A 109 25.47 14.27 33.33
N VAL A 110 26.70 14.70 33.58
CA VAL A 110 27.05 15.48 34.79
C VAL A 110 27.53 16.87 34.40
N ALA A 111 27.15 17.89 35.18
CA ALA A 111 27.72 19.23 35.13
C ALA A 111 28.52 19.52 36.41
N ASN A 112 29.73 20.02 36.25
CA ASN A 112 30.59 20.52 37.31
C ASN A 112 30.80 22.03 37.12
N ILE A 113 30.75 22.81 38.21
CA ILE A 113 31.04 24.25 38.14
C ILE A 113 32.57 24.46 38.16
N ILE A 114 33.13 24.92 37.04
CA ILE A 114 34.56 25.18 36.88
C ILE A 114 34.73 26.66 36.49
N GLY A 115 35.55 27.40 37.26
CA GLY A 115 35.82 28.82 36.99
C GLY A 115 34.59 29.74 37.03
N GLY A 116 33.49 29.32 37.67
CA GLY A 116 32.22 30.05 37.74
C GLY A 116 31.17 29.65 36.70
N TYR A 117 31.48 28.73 35.79
CA TYR A 117 30.55 28.28 34.74
C TYR A 117 30.31 26.75 34.77
N PRO A 118 29.11 26.26 34.41
CA PRO A 118 28.84 24.83 34.34
C PRO A 118 29.46 24.20 33.08
N VAL A 119 30.32 23.20 33.27
CA VAL A 119 30.93 22.39 32.21
C VAL A 119 30.34 20.98 32.28
N CYS A 120 29.91 20.44 31.14
CA CYS A 120 29.18 19.17 31.06
C CYS A 120 30.02 18.01 30.53
N THR A 121 29.78 16.81 31.07
CA THR A 121 30.46 15.57 30.68
C THR A 121 29.45 14.44 30.51
N THR A 122 29.45 13.79 29.34
CA THR A 122 28.57 12.65 29.02
C THR A 122 29.09 11.38 29.67
N LEU A 123 28.26 10.73 30.50
CA LEU A 123 28.60 9.52 31.25
C LEU A 123 28.07 8.22 30.61
N GLY A 124 27.09 8.29 29.70
CA GLY A 124 26.66 7.12 28.94
C GLY A 124 25.34 7.25 28.18
N TYR A 125 25.03 6.22 27.39
CA TYR A 125 23.85 6.11 26.53
C TYR A 125 23.07 4.82 26.85
N SER A 126 21.76 4.79 26.59
CA SER A 126 20.88 3.64 26.88
C SER A 126 21.37 2.35 26.23
N SER A 127 21.81 2.42 24.97
CA SER A 127 22.44 1.33 24.20
C SER A 127 23.77 0.81 24.76
N SER A 128 24.32 1.47 25.77
CA SER A 128 25.57 1.13 26.48
C SER A 128 25.36 0.83 27.97
N THR A 129 24.13 0.46 28.35
CA THR A 129 23.77 0.04 29.71
C THR A 129 24.02 -1.45 29.91
N SER A 130 24.66 -1.83 31.02
CA SER A 130 24.84 -3.22 31.46
C SER A 130 24.24 -3.44 32.85
N PHE A 131 23.67 -4.62 33.11
CA PHE A 131 23.04 -4.97 34.38
C PHE A 131 23.82 -6.06 35.12
N GLU A 132 24.05 -5.86 36.41
CA GLU A 132 24.61 -6.86 37.32
C GLU A 132 23.76 -6.96 38.60
N LEU A 133 23.83 -8.09 39.31
CA LEU A 133 23.25 -8.21 40.65
C LEU A 133 24.00 -7.32 41.65
N ILE A 134 23.27 -6.65 42.55
CA ILE A 134 23.84 -5.93 43.71
C ILE A 134 24.59 -6.91 44.61
N ASP A 135 24.12 -8.16 44.70
CA ASP A 135 24.74 -9.24 45.44
C ASP A 135 24.57 -10.56 44.67
N LYS A 136 25.68 -11.24 44.36
CA LYS A 136 25.66 -12.51 43.61
C LYS A 136 25.31 -13.71 44.49
N THR A 137 25.18 -13.52 45.81
CA THR A 137 24.73 -14.54 46.77
C THR A 137 23.27 -14.39 47.19
N ASP A 138 22.72 -13.16 47.14
CA ASP A 138 21.30 -12.88 47.36
C ASP A 138 20.67 -12.09 46.18
N PRO A 139 20.04 -12.80 45.23
CA PRO A 139 19.28 -12.20 44.14
C PRO A 139 18.21 -11.18 44.58
N LEU A 140 17.56 -11.39 45.74
CA LEU A 140 16.36 -10.62 46.11
C LEU A 140 16.68 -9.17 46.50
N LYS A 141 17.97 -8.85 46.69
CA LYS A 141 18.50 -7.54 47.08
C LYS A 141 18.45 -6.48 45.97
N GLY A 142 18.43 -6.90 44.70
CA GLY A 142 18.26 -6.03 43.53
C GLY A 142 19.43 -5.99 42.55
N ILE A 143 19.39 -5.05 41.60
CA ILE A 143 20.32 -4.98 40.46
C ILE A 143 20.94 -3.58 40.26
N THR A 144 22.17 -3.55 39.80
CA THR A 144 22.90 -2.33 39.43
C THR A 144 22.91 -2.17 37.91
N ALA A 145 22.44 -1.02 37.43
CA ALA A 145 22.56 -0.58 36.06
C ALA A 145 23.80 0.30 35.91
N LYS A 146 24.76 -0.10 35.05
CA LYS A 146 25.94 0.71 34.73
C LYS A 146 25.84 1.25 33.30
N LEU A 147 25.82 2.58 33.17
CA LEU A 147 25.89 3.31 31.90
C LEU A 147 27.33 3.75 31.67
N SER A 148 27.85 3.67 30.44
CA SER A 148 29.25 4.01 30.16
C SER A 148 29.43 4.77 28.85
N ASN A 149 30.36 5.72 28.82
CA ASN A 149 30.78 6.39 27.60
C ASN A 149 32.06 5.74 27.03
N ARG A 150 32.10 5.52 25.71
CA ARG A 150 33.29 5.00 24.98
C ARG A 150 34.04 6.09 24.19
N GLY A 151 33.76 7.36 24.49
CA GLY A 151 34.40 8.54 23.87
C GLY A 151 35.87 8.72 24.25
N SER A 152 36.60 9.47 23.41
CA SER A 152 38.07 9.49 23.40
C SER A 152 38.76 10.42 24.42
N LYS A 153 38.01 11.18 25.23
CA LYS A 153 38.57 12.11 26.24
C LYS A 153 38.70 11.51 27.65
N SER A 154 37.79 10.64 28.09
CA SER A 154 37.84 9.95 29.39
C SER A 154 36.74 8.89 29.52
N ASN A 155 37.08 7.68 29.97
CA ASN A 155 36.15 6.56 30.16
C ASN A 155 35.31 6.71 31.45
N CYS A 156 34.48 7.75 31.51
CA CYS A 156 33.61 8.02 32.65
C CYS A 156 32.30 7.24 32.56
N SER A 157 31.78 6.78 33.68
CA SER A 157 30.57 5.96 33.76
C SER A 157 29.68 6.33 34.96
N LEU A 158 28.42 5.88 34.93
CA LEU A 158 27.46 6.03 36.03
C LEU A 158 26.95 4.65 36.45
N ALA A 159 27.07 4.31 37.73
CA ALA A 159 26.47 3.11 38.33
C ALA A 159 25.26 3.50 39.20
N VAL A 160 24.10 2.91 38.91
CA VAL A 160 22.83 3.13 39.63
C VAL A 160 22.37 1.81 40.21
N SER A 161 22.46 1.65 41.52
CA SER A 161 21.97 0.45 42.21
C SER A 161 20.48 0.60 42.54
N VAL A 162 19.65 -0.21 41.89
CA VAL A 162 18.20 -0.32 42.10
C VAL A 162 17.96 -1.42 43.15
N VAL A 163 17.90 -1.00 44.41
CA VAL A 163 17.65 -1.87 45.56
C VAL A 163 16.18 -2.27 45.57
N CYS A 164 15.89 -3.55 45.80
CA CYS A 164 14.52 -4.02 45.98
C CYS A 164 13.91 -3.44 47.26
N ASP A 165 12.82 -2.68 47.11
CA ASP A 165 11.93 -2.28 48.21
C ASP A 165 10.49 -2.43 47.71
N THR A 166 9.67 -3.23 48.42
CA THR A 166 8.27 -3.48 48.04
C THR A 166 7.29 -2.47 48.62
N ASN A 167 7.73 -1.63 49.54
CA ASN A 167 6.87 -0.86 50.45
C ASN A 167 6.91 0.65 50.17
N GLY A 168 7.95 1.13 49.47
CA GLY A 168 8.09 2.53 49.08
C GLY A 168 9.02 2.73 47.90
N VAL A 169 9.12 3.99 47.46
CA VAL A 169 10.11 4.43 46.45
C VAL A 169 10.90 5.59 47.02
N GLN A 170 12.22 5.48 46.99
CA GLN A 170 13.15 6.52 47.39
C GLN A 170 14.08 6.82 46.22
N GLY A 171 13.89 7.99 45.62
CA GLY A 171 14.71 8.48 44.52
C GLY A 171 16.18 8.70 44.91
N PRO A 172 17.07 8.96 43.94
CA PRO A 172 18.50 9.04 44.17
C PRO A 172 18.89 10.25 45.02
N GLN A 173 19.24 10.00 46.29
CA GLN A 173 19.61 11.03 47.28
C GLN A 173 21.12 11.16 47.51
N THR A 174 21.92 10.17 47.09
CA THR A 174 23.39 10.17 47.23
C THR A 174 24.08 10.26 45.88
N LEU A 175 25.26 10.89 45.87
CA LEU A 175 26.18 10.93 44.73
C LEU A 175 27.60 10.72 45.24
N GLU A 176 28.11 9.50 45.07
CA GLU A 176 29.46 9.08 45.45
C GLU A 176 30.37 9.14 44.20
N LEU A 177 31.47 9.88 44.25
CA LEU A 177 32.51 9.85 43.20
C LEU A 177 33.49 8.72 43.51
N VAL A 178 33.57 7.75 42.61
CA VAL A 178 34.38 6.52 42.76
C VAL A 178 35.56 6.59 41.80
N GLY A 179 36.76 6.85 42.31
CA GLY A 179 37.93 7.08 41.46
C GLY A 179 37.91 8.48 40.83
N THR A 180 38.28 8.60 39.54
CA THR A 180 38.54 9.91 38.91
C THR A 180 37.33 10.54 38.22
N CYS A 181 36.42 9.76 37.63
CA CYS A 181 35.18 10.28 37.02
C CYS A 181 34.05 9.24 36.89
N ASP A 182 34.11 8.12 37.62
CA ASP A 182 32.97 7.21 37.73
C ASP A 182 32.08 7.65 38.88
N TYR A 183 30.78 7.79 38.63
CA TYR A 183 29.80 8.22 39.62
C TYR A 183 28.92 7.06 40.07
N ALA A 184 28.54 7.02 41.34
CA ALA A 184 27.66 6.01 41.92
C ALA A 184 26.46 6.65 42.65
N THR A 185 25.28 6.07 42.49
CA THR A 185 24.04 6.48 43.19
C THR A 185 23.12 5.27 43.41
N LYS A 186 22.16 5.41 44.32
CA LYS A 186 21.30 4.34 44.85
C LYS A 186 19.84 4.79 44.80
N ILE A 187 18.96 3.92 44.30
CA ILE A 187 17.50 4.11 44.24
C ILE A 187 16.85 2.89 44.90
N HIS A 188 15.84 3.10 45.74
CA HIS A 188 15.00 2.01 46.27
C HIS A 188 13.71 1.96 45.47
N HIS A 189 13.42 0.81 44.84
CA HIS A 189 12.27 0.65 43.95
C HIS A 189 11.74 -0.80 43.91
N PRO A 190 10.41 -1.01 43.77
CA PRO A 190 9.84 -2.33 43.54
C PRO A 190 10.38 -3.04 42.29
N SER A 191 10.84 -2.29 41.28
CA SER A 191 11.45 -2.86 40.05
C SER A 191 12.81 -3.52 40.28
N GLY A 192 13.44 -3.32 41.45
CA GLY A 192 14.61 -4.10 41.85
C GLY A 192 14.26 -5.54 42.26
N CYS A 193 12.99 -5.85 42.51
CA CYS A 193 12.56 -7.14 43.04
C CYS A 193 12.30 -8.18 41.92
N ALA A 194 12.72 -9.43 42.14
CA ALA A 194 12.61 -10.50 41.15
C ALA A 194 11.25 -11.23 41.16
N LEU A 195 10.77 -11.62 39.98
CA LEU A 195 9.61 -12.50 39.79
C LEU A 195 10.04 -13.98 39.60
N ILE A 196 9.21 -14.92 40.05
CA ILE A 196 9.48 -16.38 40.08
C ILE A 196 8.26 -17.15 39.56
N ILE A 197 8.43 -18.14 38.65
CA ILE A 197 7.34 -18.76 37.86
C ILE A 197 7.48 -20.31 37.75
N SER A 198 6.35 -21.05 37.64
CA SER A 198 6.24 -22.51 37.39
C SER A 198 4.93 -22.89 36.64
N SER A 199 4.78 -24.11 36.06
CA SER A 199 3.76 -24.39 34.99
C SER A 199 3.19 -25.84 34.87
N HIS A 200 1.88 -26.03 34.55
CA HIS A 200 1.21 -27.20 33.86
C HIS A 200 -0.35 -27.06 33.70
N GLY A 201 -1.04 -27.70 32.70
CA GLY A 201 -2.55 -27.80 32.60
C GLY A 201 -3.17 -28.19 31.22
N ASN A 202 -4.42 -28.73 31.11
CA ASN A 202 -5.02 -29.30 29.85
C ASN A 202 -6.60 -29.45 29.79
N GLY A 203 -7.26 -29.52 28.59
CA GLY A 203 -8.74 -29.77 28.42
C GLY A 203 -9.34 -29.77 26.97
N MET A 204 -10.60 -30.24 26.73
CA MET A 204 -11.21 -30.54 25.37
C MET A 204 -12.70 -30.13 25.19
N GLY A 205 -13.21 -29.83 23.96
CA GLY A 205 -14.66 -29.60 23.75
C GLY A 205 -15.25 -29.29 22.34
N TRP A 206 -16.49 -28.77 22.34
CA TRP A 206 -17.34 -28.23 21.24
C TRP A 206 -17.81 -29.15 20.09
N PHE A 207 -16.93 -29.76 19.28
CA PHE A 207 -17.13 -30.14 17.85
C PHE A 207 -18.48 -30.76 17.38
N GLY A 208 -19.21 -31.50 18.23
CA GLY A 208 -20.38 -32.28 17.81
C GLY A 208 -21.61 -31.47 17.35
N THR A 209 -21.84 -30.27 17.90
CA THR A 209 -23.11 -29.54 17.70
C THR A 209 -23.27 -28.96 16.28
N MET A 210 -22.16 -28.68 15.57
CA MET A 210 -22.19 -28.12 14.21
C MET A 210 -22.76 -29.09 13.16
N LEU A 211 -22.46 -30.39 13.30
CA LEU A 211 -22.77 -31.38 12.26
C LEU A 211 -24.27 -31.52 11.98
N ILE A 212 -25.11 -31.33 13.01
CA ILE A 212 -26.56 -31.49 12.94
C ILE A 212 -27.21 -30.37 12.12
N LEU A 213 -26.77 -29.11 12.30
CA LEU A 213 -27.33 -27.95 11.59
C LEU A 213 -27.05 -28.01 10.08
N VAL A 214 -25.87 -28.48 9.69
CA VAL A 214 -25.47 -28.60 8.27
C VAL A 214 -26.41 -29.52 7.49
N LEU A 215 -26.83 -30.65 8.08
CA LEU A 215 -27.70 -31.62 7.42
C LEU A 215 -29.13 -31.11 7.20
N PHE A 216 -29.63 -30.20 8.04
CA PHE A 216 -30.98 -29.63 7.90
C PHE A 216 -31.09 -28.71 6.66
N PHE A 217 -30.19 -27.73 6.54
CA PHE A 217 -30.20 -26.79 5.40
C PHE A 217 -29.94 -27.47 4.06
N PHE A 218 -29.19 -28.58 4.06
CA PHE A 218 -28.93 -29.42 2.89
C PHE A 218 -30.22 -29.99 2.26
N GLY A 219 -31.17 -30.45 3.09
CA GLY A 219 -32.45 -31.00 2.62
C GLY A 219 -33.34 -29.95 1.95
N VAL A 220 -33.41 -28.75 2.54
CA VAL A 220 -34.17 -27.61 2.01
C VAL A 220 -33.66 -27.19 0.63
N TYR A 221 -32.33 -27.14 0.45
CA TYR A 221 -31.69 -26.78 -0.81
C TYR A 221 -32.09 -27.71 -1.97
N LEU A 222 -32.03 -29.03 -1.74
CA LEU A 222 -32.33 -30.01 -2.79
C LEU A 222 -33.80 -29.97 -3.23
N LEU A 223 -34.74 -29.88 -2.28
CA LEU A 223 -36.18 -29.84 -2.58
C LEU A 223 -36.60 -28.53 -3.26
N GLY A 224 -36.19 -27.38 -2.72
CA GLY A 224 -36.61 -26.08 -3.26
C GLY A 224 -36.11 -25.84 -4.70
N GLY A 225 -34.84 -26.15 -4.96
CA GLY A 225 -34.28 -25.99 -6.30
C GLY A 225 -34.82 -27.01 -7.32
N ALA A 226 -35.24 -28.20 -6.87
CA ALA A 226 -35.89 -29.19 -7.73
C ALA A 226 -37.25 -28.71 -8.24
N VAL A 227 -38.10 -28.19 -7.34
CA VAL A 227 -39.40 -27.61 -7.70
C VAL A 227 -39.23 -26.46 -8.70
N TYR A 228 -38.27 -25.56 -8.44
CA TYR A 228 -37.96 -24.46 -9.35
C TYR A 228 -37.51 -24.93 -10.75
N ARG A 229 -36.62 -25.92 -10.85
CA ARG A 229 -36.14 -26.45 -12.13
C ARG A 229 -37.24 -27.14 -12.95
N TYR A 230 -38.17 -27.83 -12.29
CA TYR A 230 -39.30 -28.46 -12.98
C TYR A 230 -40.30 -27.43 -13.51
N TYR A 231 -40.77 -26.50 -12.67
CA TYR A 231 -41.84 -25.56 -13.03
C TYR A 231 -41.38 -24.33 -13.82
N SER A 232 -40.23 -23.72 -13.49
CA SER A 232 -39.77 -22.47 -14.12
C SER A 232 -38.83 -22.69 -15.31
N LEU A 233 -38.23 -23.88 -15.45
CA LEU A 233 -37.30 -24.20 -16.55
C LEU A 233 -37.75 -25.40 -17.40
N GLY A 234 -38.87 -26.05 -17.06
CA GLY A 234 -39.44 -27.17 -17.84
C GLY A 234 -38.59 -28.45 -17.86
N ILE A 235 -37.53 -28.52 -17.05
CA ILE A 235 -36.58 -29.64 -17.04
C ILE A 235 -37.27 -30.88 -16.46
N ARG A 236 -37.20 -32.01 -17.16
CA ARG A 236 -37.82 -33.29 -16.75
C ARG A 236 -36.76 -34.36 -16.51
N GLY A 237 -37.08 -35.34 -15.67
CA GLY A 237 -36.16 -36.44 -15.34
C GLY A 237 -35.14 -36.08 -14.28
N ILE A 238 -33.94 -36.64 -14.36
CA ILE A 238 -32.94 -36.59 -13.28
C ILE A 238 -32.30 -35.20 -13.09
N ASP A 239 -32.23 -34.41 -14.16
CA ASP A 239 -31.59 -33.08 -14.21
C ASP A 239 -32.36 -31.97 -13.46
N ILE A 240 -33.56 -32.33 -12.96
CA ILE A 240 -34.32 -31.56 -11.96
C ILE A 240 -33.47 -31.30 -10.72
N ILE A 241 -32.59 -32.22 -10.31
CA ILE A 241 -31.80 -32.08 -9.07
C ILE A 241 -30.80 -30.91 -9.22
N PRO A 242 -30.83 -29.90 -8.31
CA PRO A 242 -29.90 -28.78 -8.34
C PRO A 242 -28.45 -29.26 -8.24
N ASN A 243 -27.59 -28.81 -9.15
CA ASN A 243 -26.18 -29.21 -9.22
C ASN A 243 -25.96 -30.74 -9.30
N LEU A 244 -26.77 -31.47 -10.09
CA LEU A 244 -26.63 -32.92 -10.29
C LEU A 244 -25.17 -33.37 -10.57
N GLU A 245 -24.42 -32.64 -11.41
CA GLU A 245 -23.00 -32.94 -11.69
C GLU A 245 -22.11 -32.90 -10.44
N PHE A 246 -22.38 -32.00 -9.49
CA PHE A 246 -21.65 -31.91 -8.22
C PHE A 246 -21.91 -33.15 -7.36
N TRP A 247 -23.17 -33.55 -7.20
CA TRP A 247 -23.56 -34.74 -6.42
C TRP A 247 -23.05 -36.03 -7.05
N ALA A 248 -23.11 -36.15 -8.38
CA ALA A 248 -22.55 -37.28 -9.12
C ALA A 248 -21.01 -37.38 -8.96
N SER A 249 -20.33 -36.24 -8.80
CA SER A 249 -18.87 -36.18 -8.63
C SER A 249 -18.35 -36.49 -7.22
N LEU A 250 -19.24 -36.72 -6.23
CA LEU A 250 -18.82 -37.09 -4.88
C LEU A 250 -18.16 -38.49 -4.83
N PRO A 251 -17.20 -38.74 -3.91
CA PRO A 251 -16.56 -40.05 -3.76
C PRO A 251 -17.55 -41.18 -3.44
N HIS A 252 -17.19 -42.42 -3.81
CA HIS A 252 -18.03 -43.62 -3.68
C HIS A 252 -18.68 -43.82 -2.30
N THR A 253 -18.05 -43.39 -1.20
CA THR A 253 -18.59 -43.49 0.17
C THR A 253 -19.82 -42.60 0.42
N LEU A 254 -20.02 -41.52 -0.34
CA LEU A 254 -21.20 -40.65 -0.26
C LEU A 254 -22.23 -40.93 -1.36
N GLN A 255 -21.83 -41.59 -2.45
CA GLN A 255 -22.74 -41.96 -3.54
C GLN A 255 -23.85 -42.93 -3.13
N SER A 256 -23.66 -43.76 -2.10
CA SER A 256 -24.66 -44.76 -1.65
C SER A 256 -25.98 -44.10 -1.21
N SER A 257 -25.90 -43.08 -0.35
CA SER A 257 -27.08 -42.33 0.12
C SER A 257 -27.79 -41.61 -1.02
N PHE A 258 -27.02 -41.03 -1.96
CA PHE A 258 -27.58 -40.27 -3.08
C PHE A 258 -28.22 -41.18 -4.15
N THR A 259 -27.58 -42.32 -4.47
CA THR A 259 -28.13 -43.30 -5.42
C THR A 259 -29.38 -44.01 -4.89
N SER A 260 -29.52 -44.17 -3.57
CA SER A 260 -30.76 -44.63 -2.95
C SER A 260 -31.94 -43.67 -3.20
N LEU A 261 -31.69 -42.36 -3.08
CA LEU A 261 -32.71 -41.33 -3.35
C LEU A 261 -33.07 -41.27 -4.86
N VAL A 262 -32.05 -41.31 -5.73
CA VAL A 262 -32.20 -41.26 -7.19
C VAL A 262 -32.96 -42.49 -7.74
N ARG A 263 -32.74 -43.69 -7.19
CA ARG A 263 -33.49 -44.91 -7.59
C ARG A 263 -35.00 -44.75 -7.40
N ARG A 264 -35.44 -43.95 -6.43
CA ARG A 264 -36.87 -43.75 -6.10
C ARG A 264 -37.63 -42.88 -7.11
N PHE A 265 -36.92 -42.21 -8.04
CA PHE A 265 -37.51 -41.40 -9.11
C PHE A 265 -37.60 -42.11 -10.49
N ARG A 266 -37.17 -43.38 -10.60
CA ARG A 266 -37.39 -44.17 -11.81
C ARG A 266 -38.77 -44.86 -11.77
N GLY A 267 -39.75 -44.21 -12.39
CA GLY A 267 -41.00 -44.86 -12.82
C GLY A 267 -40.74 -45.98 -13.85
N PRO A 268 -41.73 -46.86 -14.10
CA PRO A 268 -41.52 -48.13 -14.77
C PRO A 268 -41.21 -48.03 -16.27
N SER A 269 -40.36 -48.93 -16.73
CA SER A 269 -40.27 -49.38 -18.13
C SER A 269 -40.37 -50.91 -18.12
N HIS A 270 -41.02 -51.49 -19.13
CA HIS A 270 -41.40 -52.91 -19.12
C HIS A 270 -40.24 -53.85 -19.52
N GLY A 271 -40.09 -54.95 -18.77
CA GLY A 271 -39.30 -56.13 -19.17
C GLY A 271 -37.81 -56.12 -18.75
N HIS A 272 -37.19 -57.25 -18.40
CA HIS A 272 -37.76 -58.61 -18.26
C HIS A 272 -36.89 -59.52 -17.34
N ARG A 273 -37.57 -60.38 -16.56
CA ARG A 273 -37.11 -61.60 -15.84
C ARG A 273 -35.96 -61.59 -14.78
N SER A 274 -36.39 -61.99 -13.56
CA SER A 274 -36.02 -63.24 -12.81
C SER A 274 -35.11 -63.20 -11.57
N SER A 275 -35.69 -63.67 -10.44
CA SER A 275 -35.12 -64.46 -9.30
C SER A 275 -33.97 -63.89 -8.43
N GLN A 276 -33.95 -64.03 -7.08
CA GLN A 276 -34.94 -64.52 -6.09
C GLN A 276 -34.53 -64.14 -4.63
N LEU A 277 -35.47 -64.27 -3.67
CA LEU A 277 -35.28 -64.53 -2.22
C LEU A 277 -34.43 -63.56 -1.34
N ASP A 278 -35.06 -62.48 -0.88
CA ASP A 278 -35.68 -62.30 0.48
C ASP A 278 -35.31 -63.27 1.66
N PRO A 279 -35.57 -62.95 2.96
CA PRO A 279 -34.71 -62.12 3.84
C PRO A 279 -34.57 -62.71 5.29
N ARG A 280 -33.98 -61.97 6.26
CA ARG A 280 -34.57 -61.67 7.61
C ARG A 280 -33.66 -60.96 8.65
N ILE A 281 -34.30 -60.12 9.46
CA ILE A 281 -34.14 -59.86 10.93
C ILE A 281 -32.77 -59.36 11.47
N SER A 282 -32.72 -58.03 11.66
CA SER A 282 -32.62 -57.32 12.97
C SER A 282 -31.65 -57.77 14.10
N SER A 283 -30.73 -56.84 14.42
CA SER A 283 -30.41 -56.30 15.76
C SER A 283 -29.78 -57.15 16.88
N GLN A 284 -28.64 -56.66 17.40
CA GLN A 284 -28.30 -56.34 18.81
C GLN A 284 -26.81 -56.60 19.16
N GLN A 285 -26.40 -56.03 20.30
CA GLN A 285 -25.11 -56.13 21.01
C GLN A 285 -23.85 -55.60 20.29
N GLN A 286 -23.45 -54.41 20.74
CA GLN A 286 -22.04 -54.08 20.93
C GLN A 286 -21.44 -55.04 21.97
N ASN A 287 -20.23 -55.57 21.73
CA ASN A 287 -19.04 -55.14 22.48
C ASN A 287 -17.78 -55.93 22.09
N SER A 288 -16.72 -55.19 21.75
CA SER A 288 -15.31 -55.63 21.73
C SER A 288 -14.96 -56.75 20.69
N ILE A 289 -13.74 -56.96 20.21
CA ILE A 289 -12.40 -56.44 20.55
C ILE A 289 -11.65 -56.02 19.26
N SER A 290 -10.84 -54.95 19.37
CA SER A 290 -9.70 -54.57 18.49
C SER A 290 -9.89 -54.23 17.00
N SER A 291 -9.19 -53.16 16.60
CA SER A 291 -8.53 -52.92 15.30
C SER A 291 -9.24 -53.31 13.99
N ASN A 292 -9.61 -52.29 13.19
CA ASN A 292 -9.08 -52.19 11.83
C ASN A 292 -9.17 -50.76 11.27
N ILE A 293 -8.01 -50.11 11.14
CA ILE A 293 -7.86 -48.83 10.43
C ILE A 293 -8.13 -49.08 8.95
N LYS A 294 -9.20 -48.51 8.37
CA LYS A 294 -9.40 -48.50 6.92
C LYS A 294 -8.46 -47.49 6.26
N LYS A 295 -7.22 -47.96 6.13
CA LYS A 295 -6.01 -47.36 5.54
C LYS A 295 -6.28 -46.21 4.55
N ASN A 296 -5.53 -45.12 4.73
CA ASN A 296 -5.29 -44.13 3.67
C ASN A 296 -5.02 -44.86 2.35
N LYS A 297 -5.76 -44.51 1.29
CA LYS A 297 -5.60 -45.14 -0.03
C LYS A 297 -4.29 -44.64 -0.62
N LYS A 298 -3.20 -45.38 -0.36
CA LYS A 298 -1.82 -44.99 -0.67
C LYS A 298 -1.74 -44.50 -2.12
N LEU A 299 -1.34 -43.23 -2.30
CA LEU A 299 -1.27 -42.59 -3.61
C LEU A 299 -0.40 -43.43 -4.56
N PRO A 300 -0.71 -43.49 -5.87
CA PRO A 300 0.07 -44.26 -6.82
C PRO A 300 1.57 -43.97 -6.69
N PHE A 301 2.33 -45.02 -6.39
CA PHE A 301 3.79 -45.01 -6.25
C PHE A 301 4.32 -44.11 -5.11
N ALA A 302 3.52 -43.81 -4.09
CA ALA A 302 3.98 -43.13 -2.88
C ALA A 302 4.74 -44.09 -1.95
N ILE A 303 6.06 -43.90 -1.85
CA ILE A 303 6.94 -44.64 -0.95
C ILE A 303 7.28 -43.73 0.24
N GLY A 304 6.67 -44.04 1.40
CA GLY A 304 6.74 -43.22 2.62
C GLY A 304 5.48 -42.41 2.87
N GLU A 305 5.26 -42.07 4.14
CA GLU A 305 4.22 -41.14 4.59
C GLU A 305 4.93 -39.91 5.17
N THR A 306 4.66 -38.73 4.62
CA THR A 306 5.01 -37.47 5.28
C THR A 306 4.13 -37.31 6.52
N LYS A 307 4.65 -36.72 7.61
CA LYS A 307 3.81 -36.32 8.76
C LYS A 307 2.58 -35.56 8.26
N GLU A 308 1.40 -36.02 8.66
CA GLU A 308 0.14 -35.38 8.24
C GLU A 308 0.14 -33.89 8.66
N GLY A 309 -0.19 -33.00 7.73
CA GLY A 309 -0.24 -31.56 7.94
C GLY A 309 0.93 -30.73 7.40
N CYS A 310 2.10 -31.32 7.06
CA CYS A 310 3.24 -30.50 6.59
C CYS A 310 2.99 -29.82 5.23
N ASN A 311 3.05 -28.49 5.18
CA ASN A 311 3.00 -27.75 3.92
C ASN A 311 4.41 -27.58 3.35
N VAL A 312 4.82 -28.51 2.47
CA VAL A 312 6.15 -28.49 1.82
C VAL A 312 6.44 -27.23 0.98
N PHE A 313 5.44 -26.41 0.67
CA PHE A 313 5.57 -25.17 -0.09
C PHE A 313 5.65 -23.90 0.79
N ASN A 314 5.52 -24.03 2.11
CA ASN A 314 5.68 -22.93 3.06
C ASN A 314 6.98 -23.11 3.87
N GLY A 315 7.91 -22.18 3.76
CA GLY A 315 9.29 -22.40 4.21
C GLY A 315 10.23 -21.24 3.88
N LYS A 316 11.53 -21.52 4.02
CA LYS A 316 12.61 -20.60 3.66
C LYS A 316 13.75 -21.30 2.93
N TRP A 317 14.53 -20.54 2.18
CA TRP A 317 15.82 -21.00 1.66
C TRP A 317 16.86 -21.04 2.80
N VAL A 318 17.68 -22.07 2.81
CA VAL A 318 18.74 -22.32 3.80
C VAL A 318 19.99 -22.81 3.05
N TRP A 319 21.17 -22.38 3.49
CA TRP A 319 22.44 -22.86 2.94
C TRP A 319 22.68 -24.34 3.32
N ASP A 320 23.24 -25.11 2.38
CA ASP A 320 23.57 -26.52 2.55
C ASP A 320 24.82 -26.86 1.74
N GLU A 321 25.92 -27.12 2.44
CA GLU A 321 27.21 -27.49 1.84
C GLU A 321 27.17 -28.85 1.13
N LYS A 322 26.12 -29.66 1.36
CA LYS A 322 25.89 -30.95 0.68
C LYS A 322 25.18 -30.79 -0.68
N ARG A 323 25.23 -29.60 -1.26
CA ARG A 323 24.69 -29.25 -2.58
C ARG A 323 25.79 -28.68 -3.49
N PRO A 324 25.64 -28.71 -4.83
CA PRO A 324 24.48 -29.23 -5.58
C PRO A 324 24.31 -30.76 -5.50
N LEU A 325 23.19 -31.27 -6.01
CA LEU A 325 22.91 -32.72 -6.05
C LEU A 325 23.59 -33.43 -7.26
N TYR A 326 24.12 -32.65 -8.20
CA TYR A 326 24.96 -33.04 -9.33
C TYR A 326 25.73 -31.78 -9.76
N GLU A 327 26.96 -31.93 -10.26
CA GLU A 327 27.68 -30.80 -10.86
C GLU A 327 27.26 -30.57 -12.32
N GLU A 328 27.35 -29.33 -12.81
CA GLU A 328 26.96 -28.98 -14.20
C GLU A 328 27.73 -29.82 -15.22
N SER A 329 29.03 -30.02 -14.99
CA SER A 329 29.92 -30.83 -15.83
C SER A 329 29.68 -32.35 -15.74
N GLU A 330 28.85 -32.83 -14.80
CA GLU A 330 28.51 -34.26 -14.72
C GLU A 330 27.37 -34.63 -15.67
N CYS A 331 26.48 -33.70 -16.04
CA CYS A 331 25.26 -34.00 -16.80
C CYS A 331 25.32 -33.53 -18.26
N PRO A 332 25.63 -34.41 -19.25
CA PRO A 332 25.71 -34.04 -20.67
C PRO A 332 24.34 -33.80 -21.34
N TYR A 333 23.26 -33.78 -20.57
CA TYR A 333 21.89 -33.55 -21.04
C TYR A 333 21.38 -32.13 -20.75
N ILE A 334 22.21 -31.30 -20.10
CA ILE A 334 21.91 -29.87 -19.94
C ILE A 334 22.04 -29.18 -21.30
N GLN A 335 21.04 -28.35 -21.63
CA GLN A 335 21.01 -27.60 -22.89
C GLN A 335 21.96 -26.39 -22.76
N PRO A 336 22.69 -25.97 -23.82
CA PRO A 336 23.64 -24.86 -23.73
C PRO A 336 23.07 -23.54 -23.19
N GLN A 337 21.75 -23.32 -23.33
CA GLN A 337 21.08 -22.16 -22.73
C GLN A 337 20.94 -22.21 -21.20
N LEU A 338 21.39 -23.30 -20.56
CA LEU A 338 21.28 -23.58 -19.12
C LEU A 338 22.62 -23.96 -18.47
N THR A 339 23.68 -24.27 -19.23
CA THR A 339 25.04 -24.52 -18.69
C THR A 339 25.71 -23.20 -18.31
N CYS A 340 25.38 -22.70 -17.12
CA CYS A 340 25.76 -21.39 -16.63
C CYS A 340 27.27 -21.26 -16.41
N GLN A 341 27.92 -22.29 -15.86
CA GLN A 341 29.35 -22.30 -15.59
C GLN A 341 30.15 -22.39 -16.90
N GLU A 342 29.73 -23.26 -17.83
CA GLU A 342 30.31 -23.36 -19.18
C GLU A 342 30.24 -22.01 -19.92
N HIS A 343 29.11 -21.30 -19.81
CA HIS A 343 28.89 -19.98 -20.41
C HIS A 343 29.40 -18.83 -19.53
N GLY A 344 30.34 -19.09 -18.61
CA GLY A 344 31.17 -18.07 -17.97
C GLY A 344 30.61 -17.42 -16.70
N ARG A 345 29.58 -17.99 -16.06
CA ARG A 345 29.13 -17.53 -14.73
C ARG A 345 30.16 -17.91 -13.66
N PRO A 346 30.78 -16.96 -12.93
CA PRO A 346 31.89 -17.25 -12.03
C PRO A 346 31.45 -17.66 -10.60
N ASP A 347 30.22 -17.36 -10.19
CA ASP A 347 29.72 -17.73 -8.86
C ASP A 347 29.07 -19.13 -8.86
N LYS A 348 29.44 -19.97 -7.89
CA LYS A 348 28.73 -21.22 -7.58
C LYS A 348 27.74 -21.08 -6.40
N ASN A 349 27.78 -19.97 -5.66
CA ASN A 349 27.03 -19.80 -4.41
C ASN A 349 25.51 -20.00 -4.54
N TYR A 350 24.93 -19.82 -5.73
CA TYR A 350 23.52 -20.10 -5.99
C TYR A 350 23.16 -21.60 -5.91
N GLN A 351 24.13 -22.50 -6.07
CA GLN A 351 23.93 -23.95 -6.13
C GLN A 351 23.78 -24.58 -4.73
N HIS A 352 24.37 -23.97 -3.69
CA HIS A 352 24.36 -24.49 -2.30
C HIS A 352 23.06 -24.23 -1.53
N TRP A 353 22.01 -23.68 -2.15
CA TRP A 353 20.75 -23.39 -1.47
C TRP A 353 19.78 -24.58 -1.48
N ARG A 354 19.15 -24.86 -0.34
CA ARG A 354 18.04 -25.81 -0.19
C ARG A 354 16.79 -25.16 0.35
N TRP A 355 15.64 -25.67 -0.05
CA TRP A 355 14.35 -25.32 0.54
C TRP A 355 14.16 -26.08 1.86
N GLN A 356 13.77 -25.37 2.91
CA GLN A 356 13.39 -25.90 4.21
C GLN A 356 11.95 -25.47 4.51
N PRO A 357 10.96 -26.37 4.41
CA PRO A 357 9.61 -26.11 4.90
C PRO A 357 9.60 -25.87 6.41
N HIS A 358 8.61 -25.15 6.91
CA HIS A 358 8.49 -24.84 8.33
C HIS A 358 8.10 -26.07 9.16
N ASP A 359 7.12 -26.86 8.69
CA ASP A 359 6.51 -27.93 9.48
C ASP A 359 7.27 -29.27 9.40
N CYS A 360 8.13 -29.44 8.39
CA CYS A 360 8.95 -30.63 8.19
C CYS A 360 10.17 -30.36 7.29
N SER A 361 11.18 -31.24 7.35
CA SER A 361 12.30 -31.21 6.40
C SER A 361 12.01 -32.08 5.18
N LEU A 362 12.43 -31.62 4.00
CA LEU A 362 12.43 -32.46 2.80
C LEU A 362 13.41 -33.63 2.99
N PRO A 363 13.06 -34.86 2.58
CA PRO A 363 14.00 -35.97 2.57
C PRO A 363 15.14 -35.70 1.57
N SER A 364 16.34 -36.20 1.87
CA SER A 364 17.45 -36.23 0.93
C SER A 364 17.04 -36.97 -0.34
N PHE A 365 17.30 -36.38 -1.52
CA PHE A 365 16.95 -37.02 -2.79
C PHE A 365 17.72 -38.34 -2.95
N ASN A 366 16.99 -39.41 -3.29
CA ASN A 366 17.56 -40.74 -3.50
C ASN A 366 17.25 -41.17 -4.94
N ALA A 367 18.28 -41.13 -5.80
CA ALA A 367 18.15 -41.46 -7.21
C ALA A 367 17.73 -42.92 -7.45
N THR A 368 18.26 -43.87 -6.67
CA THR A 368 17.86 -45.30 -6.74
C THR A 368 16.37 -45.47 -6.44
N LEU A 369 15.88 -44.80 -5.40
CA LEU A 369 14.46 -44.80 -5.03
C LEU A 369 13.57 -44.15 -6.10
N MET A 370 14.05 -43.10 -6.76
CA MET A 370 13.35 -42.48 -7.89
C MET A 370 13.30 -43.42 -9.10
N LEU A 371 14.40 -44.11 -9.41
CA LEU A 371 14.47 -45.07 -10.52
C LEU A 371 13.58 -46.30 -10.28
N GLU A 372 13.56 -46.86 -9.07
CA GLU A 372 12.60 -47.93 -8.71
C GLU A 372 11.14 -47.43 -8.72
N THR A 373 10.90 -46.18 -8.26
CA THR A 373 9.60 -45.51 -8.42
C THR A 373 9.18 -45.40 -9.89
N LEU A 374 10.13 -45.20 -10.81
CA LEU A 374 9.91 -45.13 -12.26
C LEU A 374 9.93 -46.48 -12.99
N ARG A 375 10.32 -47.60 -12.35
CA ARG A 375 10.43 -48.91 -13.01
C ARG A 375 9.12 -49.31 -13.70
N GLY A 376 9.19 -49.63 -14.99
CA GLY A 376 8.05 -50.00 -15.84
C GLY A 376 7.10 -48.85 -16.20
N LYS A 377 7.53 -47.58 -16.11
CA LYS A 377 6.64 -46.41 -16.16
C LYS A 377 7.15 -45.26 -17.01
N ARG A 378 6.20 -44.45 -17.46
CA ARG A 378 6.37 -43.21 -18.23
C ARG A 378 6.11 -41.98 -17.34
N MET A 379 7.11 -41.12 -17.19
CA MET A 379 6.99 -39.80 -16.56
C MET A 379 7.07 -38.71 -17.62
N LEU A 380 6.06 -37.83 -17.68
CA LEU A 380 5.90 -36.84 -18.75
C LEU A 380 5.76 -35.42 -18.20
N PHE A 381 6.69 -34.53 -18.54
CA PHE A 381 6.57 -33.08 -18.35
C PHE A 381 5.87 -32.47 -19.58
N VAL A 382 4.90 -31.57 -19.38
CA VAL A 382 4.11 -30.93 -20.44
C VAL A 382 4.03 -29.44 -20.20
N GLY A 383 4.51 -28.59 -21.11
CA GLY A 383 4.40 -27.15 -20.93
C GLY A 383 5.33 -26.30 -21.79
N ASP A 384 5.71 -25.14 -21.24
CA ASP A 384 6.68 -24.21 -21.81
C ASP A 384 8.14 -24.55 -21.41
N SER A 385 9.08 -23.68 -21.81
CA SER A 385 10.53 -23.83 -21.58
C SER A 385 10.93 -24.04 -20.11
N LEU A 386 10.16 -23.52 -19.15
CA LEU A 386 10.45 -23.71 -17.72
C LEU A 386 10.30 -25.19 -17.32
N ASN A 387 9.27 -25.85 -17.86
CA ASN A 387 9.02 -27.27 -17.61
C ASN A 387 10.04 -28.17 -18.32
N ARG A 388 10.62 -27.71 -19.44
CA ARG A 388 11.78 -28.36 -20.09
C ARG A 388 13.01 -28.31 -19.19
N GLY A 389 13.23 -27.22 -18.47
CA GLY A 389 14.27 -27.12 -17.43
C GLY A 389 14.03 -28.09 -16.26
N GLN A 390 12.78 -28.20 -15.79
CA GLN A 390 12.42 -29.16 -14.74
C GLN A 390 12.62 -30.62 -15.17
N TYR A 391 12.31 -30.93 -16.44
CA TYR A 391 12.60 -32.22 -17.07
C TYR A 391 14.10 -32.54 -17.10
N VAL A 392 14.93 -31.64 -17.63
CA VAL A 392 16.39 -31.80 -17.70
C VAL A 392 16.98 -32.04 -16.31
N SER A 393 16.55 -31.24 -15.31
CA SER A 393 17.02 -31.41 -13.93
C SER A 393 16.63 -32.78 -13.34
N MET A 394 15.46 -33.32 -13.67
CA MET A 394 15.07 -34.68 -13.27
C MET A 394 15.94 -35.76 -13.93
N VAL A 395 16.36 -35.57 -15.19
CA VAL A 395 17.32 -36.47 -15.86
C VAL A 395 18.69 -36.38 -15.18
N CYS A 396 19.20 -35.17 -14.92
CA CYS A 396 20.48 -34.94 -14.24
C CYS A 396 20.50 -35.47 -12.79
N LEU A 397 19.35 -35.55 -12.12
CA LEU A 397 19.24 -36.18 -10.81
C LEU A 397 19.38 -37.71 -10.81
N VAL A 398 19.23 -38.39 -11.96
CA VAL A 398 19.22 -39.88 -12.00
C VAL A 398 20.21 -40.52 -12.99
N HIS A 399 20.65 -39.81 -14.03
CA HIS A 399 21.49 -40.39 -15.10
C HIS A 399 22.83 -40.97 -14.61
N ARG A 400 23.35 -40.51 -13.48
CA ARG A 400 24.64 -40.95 -12.88
C ARG A 400 24.59 -42.39 -12.37
N LEU A 401 23.41 -42.89 -11.99
CA LEU A 401 23.22 -44.28 -11.55
C LEU A 401 22.90 -45.25 -12.70
N ILE A 402 22.81 -44.76 -13.94
CA ILE A 402 22.43 -45.57 -15.10
C ILE A 402 23.66 -45.73 -16.00
N PRO A 403 24.10 -46.96 -16.33
CA PRO A 403 25.18 -47.20 -17.28
C PRO A 403 24.96 -46.53 -18.65
N GLU A 404 26.04 -46.13 -19.34
CA GLU A 404 25.93 -45.43 -20.63
C GLU A 404 25.21 -46.27 -21.71
N ASN A 405 25.45 -47.58 -21.75
CA ASN A 405 24.73 -48.51 -22.62
C ASN A 405 23.25 -48.69 -22.22
N ALA A 406 22.88 -48.38 -20.97
CA ALA A 406 21.53 -48.54 -20.42
C ALA A 406 20.64 -47.29 -20.57
N LYS A 407 21.19 -46.12 -20.94
CA LYS A 407 20.42 -44.89 -21.20
C LYS A 407 20.48 -44.43 -22.65
N SER A 408 19.56 -43.54 -23.02
CA SER A 408 19.62 -42.78 -24.28
C SER A 408 18.65 -41.60 -24.25
N MET A 409 19.06 -40.43 -24.75
CA MET A 409 18.17 -39.31 -25.04
C MET A 409 17.86 -39.23 -26.54
N LYS A 410 16.62 -38.93 -26.92
CA LYS A 410 16.19 -38.71 -28.30
C LYS A 410 15.14 -37.60 -28.37
N THR A 411 15.33 -36.62 -29.25
CA THR A 411 14.29 -35.63 -29.61
C THR A 411 13.50 -36.14 -30.81
N ILE A 412 12.17 -36.12 -30.73
CA ILE A 412 11.25 -36.65 -31.76
C ILE A 412 10.10 -35.64 -31.94
N GLY A 413 10.29 -34.67 -32.84
CA GLY A 413 9.36 -33.55 -33.02
C GLY A 413 9.23 -32.73 -31.73
N ASN A 414 8.02 -32.69 -31.15
CA ASN A 414 7.75 -31.98 -29.90
C ASN A 414 8.16 -32.73 -28.63
N PHE A 415 8.70 -33.94 -28.74
CA PHE A 415 9.17 -34.73 -27.59
C PHE A 415 10.68 -34.64 -27.39
N ASP A 416 11.12 -34.51 -26.14
CA ASP A 416 12.44 -35.00 -25.70
C ASP A 416 12.21 -36.25 -24.83
N VAL A 417 12.81 -37.39 -25.20
CA VAL A 417 12.63 -38.69 -24.53
C VAL A 417 13.95 -39.17 -23.97
N PHE A 418 14.01 -39.38 -22.65
CA PHE A 418 15.12 -40.05 -21.97
C PHE A 418 14.68 -41.46 -21.56
N THR A 419 15.26 -42.48 -22.21
CA THR A 419 14.94 -43.90 -21.99
C THR A 419 15.95 -44.53 -21.03
N ILE A 420 15.45 -45.33 -20.09
CA ILE A 420 16.20 -46.03 -19.06
C ILE A 420 15.90 -47.53 -19.21
N LYS A 421 16.78 -48.25 -19.91
CA LYS A 421 16.54 -49.64 -20.39
C LYS A 421 16.38 -50.63 -19.23
N ASP A 422 17.33 -50.62 -18.29
CA ASP A 422 17.38 -51.55 -17.15
C ASP A 422 16.21 -51.40 -16.18
N TYR A 423 15.49 -50.27 -16.26
CA TYR A 423 14.28 -49.96 -15.49
C TYR A 423 13.00 -50.06 -16.32
N ASN A 424 13.09 -50.31 -17.63
CA ASN A 424 11.99 -50.20 -18.60
C ASN A 424 11.16 -48.92 -18.37
N ALA A 425 11.84 -47.78 -18.31
CA ALA A 425 11.25 -46.51 -17.90
C ALA A 425 11.58 -45.37 -18.88
N THR A 426 10.69 -44.39 -18.96
CA THR A 426 10.93 -43.14 -19.69
C THR A 426 10.70 -41.92 -18.82
N ILE A 427 11.58 -40.93 -18.95
CA ILE A 427 11.36 -39.56 -18.52
C ILE A 427 11.27 -38.73 -19.80
N GLU A 428 10.20 -37.97 -19.97
CA GLU A 428 9.85 -37.30 -21.22
C GLU A 428 9.47 -35.85 -20.98
N PHE A 429 9.75 -34.98 -21.94
CA PHE A 429 9.15 -33.65 -22.06
C PHE A 429 8.36 -33.57 -23.36
N TYR A 430 7.20 -32.93 -23.33
CA TYR A 430 6.39 -32.61 -24.50
C TYR A 430 6.10 -31.10 -24.56
N TRP A 431 6.51 -30.49 -25.67
CA TRP A 431 6.33 -29.07 -25.95
C TRP A 431 4.84 -28.73 -26.20
N ALA A 432 4.27 -27.94 -25.28
CA ALA A 432 2.89 -27.44 -25.35
C ALA A 432 2.77 -26.15 -24.50
N PRO A 433 3.36 -25.01 -24.93
CA PRO A 433 3.59 -23.85 -24.07
C PRO A 433 2.31 -23.23 -23.50
N PHE A 434 1.18 -23.42 -24.18
CA PHE A 434 -0.14 -22.93 -23.77
C PHE A 434 -1.12 -24.05 -23.32
N LEU A 435 -0.68 -25.32 -23.34
CA LEU A 435 -1.47 -26.56 -23.19
C LEU A 435 -2.62 -26.76 -24.20
N LEU A 436 -3.14 -25.69 -24.79
CA LEU A 436 -4.03 -25.65 -25.95
C LEU A 436 -3.20 -25.50 -27.22
N GLU A 437 -3.73 -26.02 -28.33
CA GLU A 437 -3.17 -25.84 -29.68
C GLU A 437 -2.98 -24.35 -29.98
N SER A 438 -1.80 -23.99 -30.45
CA SER A 438 -1.36 -22.62 -30.68
C SER A 438 -0.48 -22.51 -31.92
N ASN A 439 -0.33 -21.30 -32.45
CA ASN A 439 0.64 -21.05 -33.52
C ASN A 439 2.11 -21.25 -33.07
N SER A 440 2.35 -21.46 -31.76
CA SER A 440 3.67 -21.52 -31.12
C SER A 440 4.10 -22.96 -30.75
N ASP A 441 3.42 -23.97 -31.30
CA ASP A 441 3.57 -25.38 -30.92
C ASP A 441 4.72 -26.11 -31.64
N ASP A 442 5.43 -25.50 -32.58
CA ASP A 442 6.66 -26.08 -33.16
C ASP A 442 7.81 -25.87 -32.17
N ALA A 443 8.34 -26.94 -31.58
CA ALA A 443 9.41 -26.87 -30.58
C ALA A 443 10.70 -26.16 -31.08
N VAL A 444 10.91 -26.03 -32.40
CA VAL A 444 12.01 -25.29 -33.01
C VAL A 444 11.57 -23.87 -33.46
N LYS A 445 10.40 -23.74 -34.12
CA LYS A 445 9.91 -22.48 -34.71
C LYS A 445 8.94 -21.68 -33.82
N HIS A 446 9.02 -21.86 -32.51
CA HIS A 446 8.14 -21.24 -31.51
C HIS A 446 8.33 -19.72 -31.27
N ARG A 447 9.27 -19.04 -31.94
CA ARG A 447 9.59 -17.61 -31.68
C ARG A 447 8.76 -16.69 -32.58
N ILE A 448 7.54 -16.40 -32.15
CA ILE A 448 6.57 -15.57 -32.89
C ILE A 448 6.20 -14.33 -32.05
N GLU A 449 5.96 -13.20 -32.73
CA GLU A 449 5.57 -11.92 -32.10
C GLU A 449 4.09 -11.93 -31.69
N GLU A 450 3.17 -12.22 -32.62
CA GLU A 450 1.76 -12.47 -32.31
C GLU A 450 1.53 -13.94 -31.94
N ARG A 451 1.18 -14.21 -30.67
CA ARG A 451 0.83 -15.55 -30.21
C ARG A 451 -0.68 -15.71 -30.20
N VAL A 452 -1.17 -16.81 -30.77
CA VAL A 452 -2.61 -17.10 -30.91
C VAL A 452 -2.87 -18.51 -30.42
N VAL A 453 -3.88 -18.68 -29.57
CA VAL A 453 -4.30 -19.97 -28.99
C VAL A 453 -5.70 -20.31 -29.45
N ARG A 454 -5.93 -21.57 -29.84
CA ARG A 454 -7.22 -22.05 -30.32
C ARG A 454 -8.14 -22.47 -29.18
N LYS A 455 -9.42 -22.12 -29.29
CA LYS A 455 -10.45 -22.32 -28.25
C LYS A 455 -10.77 -23.80 -28.00
N GLY A 456 -10.24 -24.36 -26.90
CA GLY A 456 -10.64 -25.68 -26.38
C GLY A 456 -10.01 -26.89 -27.11
N SER A 457 -9.04 -26.63 -27.96
CA SER A 457 -8.30 -27.55 -28.85
C SER A 457 -7.42 -28.62 -28.19
N ILE A 458 -7.47 -28.77 -26.86
CA ILE A 458 -6.50 -29.55 -26.06
C ILE A 458 -6.27 -31.00 -26.51
N ASN A 459 -7.23 -31.61 -27.22
CA ASN A 459 -7.08 -32.96 -27.77
C ASN A 459 -5.95 -33.09 -28.80
N ALA A 460 -5.55 -31.99 -29.48
CA ALA A 460 -4.44 -31.96 -30.43
C ALA A 460 -3.13 -32.47 -29.78
N HIS A 461 -2.84 -32.00 -28.56
CA HIS A 461 -1.72 -32.48 -27.73
C HIS A 461 -2.11 -33.68 -26.88
N GLY A 462 -3.31 -33.65 -26.28
CA GLY A 462 -3.74 -34.62 -25.27
C GLY A 462 -3.67 -36.07 -25.73
N LYS A 463 -3.80 -36.36 -27.03
CA LYS A 463 -3.57 -37.70 -27.59
C LYS A 463 -2.20 -38.29 -27.22
N TYR A 464 -1.16 -37.46 -27.10
CA TYR A 464 0.21 -37.84 -26.75
C TYR A 464 0.46 -38.04 -25.24
N TRP A 465 -0.39 -37.45 -24.39
CA TRP A 465 -0.25 -37.50 -22.93
C TRP A 465 -0.85 -38.77 -22.31
N LYS A 466 -1.69 -39.50 -23.05
CA LYS A 466 -2.32 -40.75 -22.59
C LYS A 466 -1.28 -41.79 -22.18
N GLY A 467 -1.60 -42.57 -21.16
CA GLY A 467 -0.75 -43.68 -20.70
C GLY A 467 0.51 -43.28 -19.92
N ALA A 468 0.81 -41.99 -19.73
CA ALA A 468 1.81 -41.56 -18.77
C ALA A 468 1.38 -41.94 -17.34
N ASN A 469 2.28 -42.48 -16.53
CA ASN A 469 2.01 -42.87 -15.13
C ASN A 469 2.26 -41.72 -14.15
N ILE A 470 3.15 -40.80 -14.52
CA ILE A 470 3.38 -39.54 -13.83
C ILE A 470 3.32 -38.43 -14.87
N ILE A 471 2.58 -37.36 -14.61
CA ILE A 471 2.50 -36.21 -15.52
C ILE A 471 2.63 -34.89 -14.75
N VAL A 472 3.46 -33.99 -15.25
CA VAL A 472 3.80 -32.70 -14.63
C VAL A 472 3.46 -31.59 -15.62
N PHE A 473 2.33 -30.92 -15.42
CA PHE A 473 1.89 -29.80 -16.26
C PHE A 473 2.49 -28.47 -15.80
N ASN A 474 2.73 -27.56 -16.73
CA ASN A 474 3.05 -26.16 -16.46
C ASN A 474 2.67 -25.30 -17.67
N THR A 475 2.28 -24.06 -17.43
CA THR A 475 2.18 -23.01 -18.45
C THR A 475 2.08 -21.69 -17.71
N TYR A 476 2.94 -20.72 -18.00
CA TYR A 476 2.82 -19.39 -17.40
C TYR A 476 3.51 -18.29 -18.23
N LEU A 477 4.80 -18.48 -18.50
CA LEU A 477 5.69 -17.39 -18.95
C LEU A 477 5.19 -16.68 -20.21
N TRP A 478 4.55 -17.43 -21.12
CA TRP A 478 4.17 -16.94 -22.45
C TRP A 478 2.79 -16.27 -22.50
N TRP A 479 2.03 -16.31 -21.40
CA TRP A 479 0.83 -15.50 -21.23
C TRP A 479 1.17 -14.06 -20.83
N MET A 480 2.32 -13.84 -20.17
CA MET A 480 2.69 -12.58 -19.51
C MET A 480 3.14 -11.44 -20.47
N ARG A 481 2.76 -11.48 -21.75
CA ARG A 481 3.11 -10.43 -22.73
C ARG A 481 2.24 -9.17 -22.64
N GLY A 482 1.07 -9.22 -22.01
CA GLY A 482 0.17 -8.07 -21.92
C GLY A 482 -1.16 -8.38 -21.23
N PRO A 483 -2.03 -7.35 -21.09
CA PRO A 483 -3.36 -7.50 -20.47
C PRO A 483 -4.36 -8.28 -21.34
N HIS A 484 -4.08 -8.37 -22.64
CA HIS A 484 -4.92 -9.02 -23.65
C HIS A 484 -4.20 -10.17 -24.37
N PHE A 485 -4.97 -11.11 -24.91
CA PHE A 485 -4.48 -12.31 -25.57
C PHE A 485 -5.43 -12.76 -26.69
N ASN A 486 -4.87 -13.21 -27.82
CA ASN A 486 -5.61 -13.56 -29.04
C ASN A 486 -6.11 -15.02 -29.01
N ILE A 487 -7.43 -15.22 -29.14
CA ILE A 487 -8.07 -16.54 -29.18
C ILE A 487 -8.77 -16.80 -30.51
N LEU A 488 -8.24 -17.77 -31.24
CA LEU A 488 -8.83 -18.29 -32.48
C LEU A 488 -10.07 -19.16 -32.15
N GLN A 489 -11.21 -18.86 -32.78
CA GLN A 489 -12.45 -19.64 -32.63
C GLN A 489 -12.49 -20.87 -33.55
N GLY A 490 -11.94 -20.75 -34.78
CA GLY A 490 -11.95 -21.77 -35.84
C GLY A 490 -10.78 -22.78 -35.80
N SER A 491 -10.27 -23.19 -36.97
CA SER A 491 -9.02 -23.95 -37.16
C SER A 491 -7.85 -23.06 -37.58
N PHE A 492 -6.62 -23.53 -37.37
CA PHE A 492 -5.44 -22.84 -37.91
C PHE A 492 -5.32 -22.99 -39.43
N ASP A 493 -6.00 -24.00 -39.99
CA ASP A 493 -6.12 -24.33 -41.41
C ASP A 493 -7.20 -23.53 -42.14
N ASP A 494 -8.06 -22.79 -41.42
CA ASP A 494 -9.11 -21.97 -42.02
C ASP A 494 -8.50 -20.79 -42.80
N GLU A 495 -8.99 -20.56 -44.03
CA GLU A 495 -8.54 -19.44 -44.89
C GLU A 495 -8.77 -18.08 -44.23
N VAL A 496 -9.88 -17.94 -43.50
CA VAL A 496 -10.26 -16.73 -42.74
C VAL A 496 -10.24 -17.04 -41.25
N LYS A 497 -9.36 -16.37 -40.51
CA LYS A 497 -9.06 -16.68 -39.11
C LYS A 497 -9.85 -15.77 -38.16
N ASP A 498 -10.95 -16.29 -37.62
CA ASP A 498 -11.74 -15.63 -36.57
C ASP A 498 -10.96 -15.57 -35.23
N ILE A 499 -10.21 -14.48 -35.05
CA ILE A 499 -9.40 -14.21 -33.86
C ILE A 499 -10.14 -13.18 -33.00
N VAL A 500 -10.50 -13.58 -31.78
CA VAL A 500 -11.13 -12.73 -30.78
C VAL A 500 -10.13 -12.41 -29.67
N GLU A 501 -9.86 -11.13 -29.47
CA GLU A 501 -9.08 -10.66 -28.33
C GLU A 501 -9.89 -10.80 -27.02
N VAL A 502 -9.25 -11.29 -25.97
CA VAL A 502 -9.82 -11.39 -24.62
C VAL A 502 -8.78 -10.97 -23.57
N SER A 503 -9.18 -10.75 -22.32
CA SER A 503 -8.19 -10.58 -21.24
C SER A 503 -7.36 -11.84 -21.03
N THR A 504 -6.06 -11.67 -20.76
CA THR A 504 -5.10 -12.77 -20.56
C THR A 504 -5.55 -13.74 -19.46
N GLU A 505 -6.14 -13.23 -18.37
CA GLU A 505 -6.72 -14.05 -17.30
C GLU A 505 -7.83 -15.00 -17.81
N LYS A 506 -8.72 -14.49 -18.68
CA LYS A 506 -9.82 -15.26 -19.28
C LYS A 506 -9.30 -16.33 -20.22
N ALA A 507 -8.28 -16.01 -21.02
CA ALA A 507 -7.58 -16.94 -21.90
C ALA A 507 -6.88 -18.07 -21.12
N TYR A 508 -6.08 -17.71 -20.11
CA TYR A 508 -5.43 -18.65 -19.18
C TYR A 508 -6.45 -19.56 -18.49
N GLY A 509 -7.54 -18.97 -17.98
CA GLY A 509 -8.64 -19.70 -17.36
C GLY A 509 -9.33 -20.69 -18.32
N MET A 510 -9.35 -20.42 -19.63
CA MET A 510 -9.85 -21.36 -20.65
C MET A 510 -8.89 -22.53 -20.90
N ALA A 511 -7.57 -22.31 -20.85
CA ALA A 511 -6.56 -23.37 -20.92
C ALA A 511 -6.65 -24.31 -19.71
N ILE A 512 -6.59 -23.77 -18.49
CA ILE A 512 -6.67 -24.57 -17.24
C ILE A 512 -7.99 -25.34 -17.13
N LYS A 513 -9.14 -24.73 -17.45
CA LYS A 513 -10.44 -25.44 -17.51
C LYS A 513 -10.49 -26.53 -18.57
N SER A 514 -9.68 -26.44 -19.63
CA SER A 514 -9.59 -27.48 -20.65
C SER A 514 -8.66 -28.62 -20.22
N MET A 515 -7.52 -28.30 -19.61
CA MET A 515 -6.60 -29.27 -18.99
C MET A 515 -7.33 -30.13 -17.94
N LEU A 516 -8.04 -29.51 -17.00
CA LEU A 516 -8.78 -30.24 -15.95
C LEU A 516 -9.90 -31.13 -16.52
N ARG A 517 -10.60 -30.68 -17.57
CA ARG A 517 -11.60 -31.50 -18.28
C ARG A 517 -10.95 -32.65 -19.05
N TRP A 518 -9.77 -32.44 -19.63
CA TRP A 518 -9.04 -33.48 -20.35
C TRP A 518 -8.52 -34.56 -19.38
N ILE A 519 -7.87 -34.17 -18.28
CA ILE A 519 -7.35 -35.10 -17.25
C ILE A 519 -8.49 -35.99 -16.73
N LYS A 520 -9.61 -35.41 -16.31
CA LYS A 520 -10.78 -36.14 -15.79
C LYS A 520 -11.39 -37.15 -16.76
N ARG A 521 -11.12 -37.02 -18.07
CA ARG A 521 -11.66 -37.90 -19.13
C ARG A 521 -10.66 -38.95 -19.63
N ASN A 522 -9.37 -38.81 -19.33
CA ASN A 522 -8.31 -39.60 -19.98
C ASN A 522 -7.30 -40.25 -19.01
N MET A 523 -7.30 -39.88 -17.73
CA MET A 523 -6.33 -40.38 -16.73
C MET A 523 -7.01 -41.15 -15.60
N ASP A 524 -6.53 -42.37 -15.32
CA ASP A 524 -6.95 -43.21 -14.18
C ASP A 524 -6.15 -42.82 -12.93
N SER A 525 -6.83 -42.29 -11.90
CA SER A 525 -6.21 -41.82 -10.65
C SER A 525 -5.63 -42.94 -9.76
N ASN A 526 -5.84 -44.21 -10.10
CA ASN A 526 -5.19 -45.36 -9.45
C ASN A 526 -3.88 -45.76 -10.17
N LYS A 527 -3.63 -45.27 -11.39
CA LYS A 527 -2.45 -45.59 -12.23
C LYS A 527 -1.60 -44.37 -12.60
N THR A 528 -2.18 -43.18 -12.48
CA THR A 528 -1.63 -41.89 -12.94
C THR A 528 -1.51 -40.94 -11.76
N ARG A 529 -0.33 -40.36 -11.55
CA ARG A 529 -0.12 -39.25 -10.60
C ARG A 529 0.06 -37.95 -11.38
N VAL A 530 -0.80 -36.97 -11.11
CA VAL A 530 -0.84 -35.68 -11.82
C VAL A 530 -0.29 -34.59 -10.91
N PHE A 531 0.60 -33.76 -11.45
CA PHE A 531 1.15 -32.56 -10.83
C PHE A 531 0.92 -31.35 -11.74
N PHE A 532 0.89 -30.16 -11.14
CA PHE A 532 0.95 -28.88 -11.87
C PHE A 532 1.98 -27.98 -11.19
N THR A 533 3.05 -27.63 -11.89
CA THR A 533 4.06 -26.67 -11.42
C THR A 533 3.49 -25.26 -11.61
N SER A 534 3.47 -24.46 -10.54
CA SER A 534 2.94 -23.10 -10.52
C SER A 534 3.72 -22.12 -11.42
N MET A 535 3.29 -20.85 -11.44
CA MET A 535 4.07 -19.77 -12.03
C MET A 535 5.51 -19.75 -11.51
N SER A 536 6.45 -19.49 -12.41
CA SER A 536 7.84 -19.19 -12.08
C SER A 536 8.06 -17.68 -12.27
N PRO A 537 8.63 -16.96 -11.29
CA PRO A 537 8.82 -15.52 -11.38
C PRO A 537 9.96 -15.16 -12.34
N SER A 538 9.76 -14.13 -13.16
CA SER A 538 10.89 -13.42 -13.78
C SER A 538 11.49 -12.43 -12.78
N HIS A 539 12.79 -12.14 -12.95
CA HIS A 539 13.58 -11.25 -12.11
C HIS A 539 14.30 -10.26 -13.02
N GLU A 540 13.54 -9.39 -13.68
CA GLU A 540 14.03 -8.55 -14.78
C GLU A 540 14.62 -7.22 -14.31
N LYS A 541 14.24 -6.72 -13.13
CA LYS A 541 14.74 -5.44 -12.60
C LYS A 541 15.18 -5.60 -11.14
N SER A 542 16.45 -5.35 -10.84
CA SER A 542 17.01 -5.54 -9.50
C SER A 542 16.34 -4.71 -8.40
N ILE A 543 15.70 -3.60 -8.79
CA ILE A 543 14.87 -2.76 -7.91
C ILE A 543 13.69 -3.53 -7.29
N GLU A 544 13.17 -4.57 -7.95
CA GLU A 544 12.03 -5.38 -7.50
C GLU A 544 12.39 -6.25 -6.26
N TRP A 545 13.67 -6.50 -6.01
CA TRP A 545 14.20 -7.10 -4.77
C TRP A 545 15.12 -6.17 -3.98
N GLY A 546 15.02 -4.85 -4.20
CA GLY A 546 15.75 -3.83 -3.43
C GLY A 546 17.22 -3.64 -3.78
N GLU A 547 17.76 -4.35 -4.79
CA GLU A 547 19.12 -4.07 -5.27
C GLU A 547 19.14 -2.77 -6.08
N LYS A 548 19.67 -1.71 -5.45
CA LYS A 548 20.14 -0.50 -6.13
C LYS A 548 21.02 -0.89 -7.32
N SER A 549 20.77 -0.29 -8.49
CA SER A 549 21.48 -0.61 -9.73
C SER A 549 22.99 -0.39 -9.61
N LYS A 550 23.75 -1.48 -9.59
CA LYS A 550 25.23 -1.48 -9.57
C LYS A 550 25.80 -1.21 -10.97
N GLU A 551 25.39 -0.11 -11.59
CA GLU A 551 26.15 0.42 -12.73
C GLU A 551 27.51 0.92 -12.22
N LYS A 552 28.56 0.14 -12.49
CA LYS A 552 29.94 0.61 -12.37
C LYS A 552 30.21 1.64 -13.47
N LEU A 553 29.76 2.87 -13.27
CA LEU A 553 30.18 4.02 -14.06
C LEU A 553 31.70 4.20 -13.89
N PRO A 554 32.51 4.05 -14.96
CA PRO A 554 33.93 4.37 -14.88
C PRO A 554 34.09 5.89 -14.69
N PHE A 555 35.10 6.29 -13.92
CA PHE A 555 35.49 7.69 -13.70
C PHE A 555 34.46 8.59 -12.99
N ALA A 556 33.90 8.13 -11.87
CA ALA A 556 33.83 9.04 -10.72
C ALA A 556 35.26 9.15 -10.15
N ILE A 557 35.81 10.36 -10.08
CA ILE A 557 37.10 10.60 -9.40
C ILE A 557 36.78 10.90 -7.93
N GLY A 558 37.13 9.95 -7.06
CA GLY A 558 36.79 9.94 -5.64
C GLY A 558 35.95 8.72 -5.27
N GLU A 559 36.43 7.90 -4.33
CA GLU A 559 35.67 6.77 -3.80
C GLU A 559 34.55 7.23 -2.87
N THR A 560 33.37 7.51 -3.42
CA THR A 560 32.14 7.43 -2.61
C THR A 560 31.83 5.95 -2.37
N LYS A 561 32.29 5.43 -1.23
CA LYS A 561 31.72 4.18 -0.69
C LYS A 561 30.22 4.42 -0.47
N GLU A 562 29.43 3.47 -0.96
CA GLU A 562 27.97 3.49 -1.06
C GLU A 562 27.34 4.39 -2.15
N VAL A 563 26.26 3.88 -2.75
CA VAL A 563 25.54 4.51 -3.86
C VAL A 563 24.53 5.52 -3.32
N CYS A 564 24.92 6.79 -3.37
CA CYS A 564 24.09 7.96 -3.10
C CYS A 564 23.28 8.38 -4.33
N ASN A 565 21.98 8.63 -4.16
CA ASN A 565 21.17 9.24 -5.21
C ASN A 565 21.29 10.77 -5.11
N VAL A 566 22.19 11.35 -5.90
CA VAL A 566 22.44 12.81 -5.93
C VAL A 566 21.22 13.65 -6.35
N PHE A 567 20.17 13.03 -6.91
CA PHE A 567 18.93 13.68 -7.33
C PHE A 567 17.78 13.57 -6.32
N ASN A 568 17.98 12.86 -5.19
CA ASN A 568 17.01 12.79 -4.09
C ASN A 568 17.62 13.46 -2.85
N GLY A 569 16.95 14.48 -2.31
CA GLY A 569 17.54 15.42 -1.36
C GLY A 569 16.61 16.58 -1.02
N LYS A 570 17.18 17.61 -0.41
CA LYS A 570 16.49 18.88 -0.13
C LYS A 570 17.38 20.07 -0.46
N TRP A 571 16.75 21.22 -0.70
CA TRP A 571 17.44 22.50 -0.70
C TRP A 571 17.79 22.92 0.74
N PHE A 572 18.97 23.49 0.91
CA PHE A 572 19.49 24.04 2.16
C PHE A 572 20.18 25.39 1.86
N TRP A 573 20.19 26.29 2.84
CA TRP A 573 20.84 27.60 2.72
C TRP A 573 22.34 27.45 2.92
N ASP A 574 23.15 27.91 1.96
CA ASP A 574 24.62 27.84 2.03
C ASP A 574 25.19 29.22 1.73
N GLU A 575 25.69 29.90 2.76
CA GLU A 575 26.28 31.25 2.67
C GLU A 575 27.51 31.30 1.74
N LYS A 576 28.06 30.14 1.34
CA LYS A 576 29.14 30.00 0.35
C LYS A 576 28.61 29.90 -1.09
N ARG A 577 27.40 30.40 -1.32
CA ARG A 577 26.73 30.56 -2.61
C ARG A 577 26.41 32.04 -2.86
N PRO A 578 26.29 32.50 -4.12
CA PRO A 578 26.48 31.75 -5.36
C PRO A 578 27.94 31.33 -5.60
N LEU A 579 28.17 30.52 -6.64
CA LEU A 579 29.54 30.06 -7.01
C LEU A 579 30.28 31.06 -7.92
N TYR A 580 29.55 32.04 -8.47
CA TYR A 580 30.02 33.20 -9.22
C TYR A 580 28.94 34.29 -9.09
N GLU A 581 29.31 35.57 -9.09
CA GLU A 581 28.33 36.67 -9.17
C GLU A 581 27.93 36.93 -10.63
N GLU A 582 26.71 37.45 -10.85
CA GLU A 582 26.18 37.73 -12.19
C GLU A 582 27.08 38.68 -12.98
N SER A 583 27.56 39.75 -12.32
CA SER A 583 28.44 40.77 -12.89
C SER A 583 29.86 40.29 -13.20
N GLU A 584 30.26 39.08 -12.78
CA GLU A 584 31.59 38.55 -13.04
C GLU A 584 31.67 37.79 -14.38
N CYS A 585 30.55 37.29 -14.92
CA CYS A 585 30.56 36.41 -16.09
C CYS A 585 30.04 37.10 -17.37
N PRO A 586 30.92 37.57 -18.29
CA PRO A 586 30.52 38.26 -19.52
C PRO A 586 29.92 37.34 -20.61
N TYR A 587 29.67 36.06 -20.29
CA TYR A 587 29.14 35.06 -21.21
C TYR A 587 27.65 34.73 -20.97
N ILE A 588 27.05 35.32 -19.92
CA ILE A 588 25.60 35.24 -19.67
C ILE A 588 24.88 36.03 -20.78
N GLN A 589 23.86 35.45 -21.42
CA GLN A 589 23.05 36.23 -22.37
C GLN A 589 22.15 37.22 -21.61
N PRO A 590 21.85 38.42 -22.17
CA PRO A 590 21.00 39.41 -21.50
C PRO A 590 19.61 38.93 -21.03
N GLN A 591 19.10 37.82 -21.59
CA GLN A 591 17.84 37.21 -21.14
C GLN A 591 17.95 36.46 -19.79
N LEU A 592 19.17 36.29 -19.25
CA LEU A 592 19.47 35.53 -18.03
C LEU A 592 20.18 36.36 -16.94
N THR A 593 20.61 37.58 -17.26
CA THR A 593 21.18 38.56 -16.31
C THR A 593 20.06 39.26 -15.53
N CYS A 594 19.52 38.56 -14.52
CA CYS A 594 18.35 39.01 -13.78
C CYS A 594 18.59 40.25 -12.90
N GLN A 595 19.77 40.39 -12.29
CA GLN A 595 20.12 41.55 -11.46
C GLN A 595 20.33 42.80 -12.32
N GLU A 596 21.02 42.68 -13.45
CA GLU A 596 21.16 43.77 -14.43
C GLU A 596 19.79 44.24 -14.94
N HIS A 597 18.85 43.30 -15.13
CA HIS A 597 17.47 43.58 -15.56
C HIS A 597 16.51 43.87 -14.39
N GLY A 598 17.03 44.29 -13.24
CA GLY A 598 16.26 44.93 -12.16
C GLY A 598 15.62 44.00 -11.13
N ARG A 599 16.01 42.72 -11.05
CA ARG A 599 15.56 41.82 -9.98
C ARG A 599 16.22 42.22 -8.64
N PRO A 600 15.45 42.59 -7.59
CA PRO A 600 16.02 43.14 -6.36
C PRO A 600 16.45 42.07 -5.33
N ASP A 601 15.87 40.87 -5.37
CA ASP A 601 16.19 39.81 -4.41
C ASP A 601 17.42 39.00 -4.81
N LYS A 602 18.35 38.77 -3.85
CA LYS A 602 19.50 37.86 -4.03
C LYS A 602 19.29 36.47 -3.43
N ASP A 603 18.32 36.30 -2.52
CA ASP A 603 18.10 35.08 -1.73
C ASP A 603 18.01 33.80 -2.56
N TYR A 604 17.51 33.87 -3.79
CA TYR A 604 17.44 32.73 -4.70
C TYR A 604 18.82 32.15 -5.08
N GLN A 605 19.89 32.93 -4.93
CA GLN A 605 21.27 32.55 -5.26
C GLN A 605 21.96 31.76 -4.13
N HIS A 606 21.51 31.88 -2.88
CA HIS A 606 22.14 31.27 -1.69
C HIS A 606 21.74 29.80 -1.44
N TRP A 607 20.94 29.20 -2.32
CA TRP A 607 20.46 27.82 -2.15
C TRP A 607 21.41 26.76 -2.71
N ARG A 608 21.64 25.70 -1.91
CA ARG A 608 22.41 24.51 -2.29
C ARG A 608 21.55 23.26 -2.19
N TRP A 609 21.67 22.38 -3.18
CA TRP A 609 21.10 21.04 -3.14
C TRP A 609 21.93 20.11 -2.26
N GLN A 610 21.28 19.47 -1.29
CA GLN A 610 21.88 18.52 -0.36
C GLN A 610 21.19 17.15 -0.51
N PRO A 611 21.84 16.16 -1.15
CA PRO A 611 21.31 14.81 -1.30
C PRO A 611 21.07 14.08 0.04
N HIS A 612 20.27 13.03 -0.01
CA HIS A 612 20.10 12.08 1.08
C HIS A 612 21.14 10.96 0.98
N GLY A 613 21.94 10.78 2.04
CA GLY A 613 22.99 9.75 2.13
C GLY A 613 24.38 10.17 1.64
N CYS A 614 24.54 11.35 1.04
CA CYS A 614 25.85 11.97 0.79
C CYS A 614 25.71 13.48 0.61
N SER A 615 26.82 14.22 0.61
CA SER A 615 26.86 15.62 0.19
C SER A 615 27.51 15.76 -1.18
N LEU A 616 27.01 16.69 -2.00
CA LEU A 616 27.71 17.08 -3.22
C LEU A 616 29.08 17.66 -2.86
N PRO A 617 30.17 17.25 -3.54
CA PRO A 617 31.48 17.87 -3.35
C PRO A 617 31.42 19.35 -3.73
N SER A 618 32.24 20.18 -3.09
CA SER A 618 32.43 21.57 -3.48
C SER A 618 32.94 21.62 -4.93
N PHE A 619 32.34 22.48 -5.76
CA PHE A 619 32.77 22.61 -7.15
C PHE A 619 34.21 23.13 -7.22
N ASN A 620 35.04 22.47 -8.03
CA ASN A 620 36.44 22.82 -8.24
C ASN A 620 36.66 23.03 -9.75
N ALA A 621 36.80 24.29 -10.15
CA ALA A 621 36.97 24.67 -11.56
C ALA A 621 38.22 24.05 -12.18
N THR A 622 39.34 24.02 -11.45
CA THR A 622 40.61 23.45 -11.94
C THR A 622 40.47 21.94 -12.20
N LEU A 623 39.83 21.21 -11.28
CA LEU A 623 39.54 19.78 -11.48
C LEU A 623 38.61 19.53 -12.67
N MET A 624 37.64 20.42 -12.91
CA MET A 624 36.77 20.34 -14.09
C MET A 624 37.56 20.58 -15.38
N LEU A 625 38.45 21.58 -15.42
CA LEU A 625 39.29 21.85 -16.59
C LEU A 625 40.31 20.74 -16.87
N GLU A 626 40.96 20.18 -15.84
CA GLU A 626 41.81 18.99 -16.00
C GLU A 626 41.02 17.76 -16.47
N THR A 627 39.77 17.61 -16.00
CA THR A 627 38.86 16.56 -16.51
C THR A 627 38.52 16.76 -17.99
N LEU A 628 38.46 18.01 -18.45
CA LEU A 628 38.24 18.39 -19.86
C LEU A 628 39.52 18.48 -20.70
N ARG A 629 40.72 18.32 -20.14
CA ARG A 629 41.99 18.50 -20.87
C ARG A 629 42.07 17.58 -22.08
N GLY A 630 42.27 18.16 -23.27
CA GLY A 630 42.32 17.46 -24.55
C GLY A 630 40.98 16.95 -25.08
N LYS A 631 39.84 17.44 -24.56
CA LYS A 631 38.50 16.88 -24.83
C LYS A 631 37.48 17.91 -25.29
N ARG A 632 36.41 17.38 -25.90
CA ARG A 632 35.24 18.09 -26.39
C ARG A 632 34.01 17.74 -25.57
N MET A 633 33.46 18.71 -24.84
CA MET A 633 32.18 18.59 -24.12
C MET A 633 31.08 19.32 -24.87
N LEU A 634 29.98 18.63 -25.18
CA LEU A 634 28.92 19.10 -26.07
C LEU A 634 27.53 19.02 -25.43
N PHE A 635 26.91 20.16 -25.18
CA PHE A 635 25.49 20.28 -24.85
C PHE A 635 24.66 20.27 -26.15
N VAL A 636 23.59 19.48 -26.21
CA VAL A 636 22.73 19.34 -27.41
C VAL A 636 21.27 19.47 -26.99
N GLY A 637 20.54 20.46 -27.50
CA GLY A 637 19.11 20.59 -27.16
C GLY A 637 18.45 21.92 -27.44
N ASP A 638 17.43 22.22 -26.63
CA ASP A 638 16.72 23.50 -26.60
C ASP A 638 17.42 24.56 -25.73
N SER A 639 16.80 25.75 -25.60
CA SER A 639 17.33 26.90 -24.89
C SER A 639 17.66 26.66 -23.42
N LEU A 640 17.02 25.70 -22.76
CA LEU A 640 17.32 25.34 -21.36
C LEU A 640 18.74 24.74 -21.24
N ASN A 641 19.11 23.89 -22.20
CA ASN A 641 20.44 23.27 -22.25
C ASN A 641 21.53 24.30 -22.57
N ARG A 642 21.19 25.34 -23.34
CA ARG A 642 22.07 26.50 -23.56
C ARG A 642 22.35 27.27 -22.27
N GLY A 643 21.35 27.42 -21.39
CA GLY A 643 21.54 27.98 -20.05
C GLY A 643 22.46 27.13 -19.17
N GLN A 644 22.32 25.79 -19.23
CA GLN A 644 23.21 24.87 -18.51
C GLN A 644 24.66 24.95 -19.01
N TYR A 645 24.86 25.03 -20.33
CA TYR A 645 26.15 25.29 -20.97
C TYR A 645 26.81 26.59 -20.46
N VAL A 646 26.07 27.71 -20.50
CA VAL A 646 26.54 29.03 -20.04
C VAL A 646 26.91 29.02 -18.56
N SER A 647 26.09 28.39 -17.71
CA SER A 647 26.40 28.29 -16.28
C SER A 647 27.70 27.52 -16.02
N LEU A 648 27.99 26.47 -16.80
CA LEU A 648 29.29 25.79 -16.72
C LEU A 648 30.46 26.66 -17.21
N VAL A 649 30.27 27.47 -18.26
CA VAL A 649 31.27 28.47 -18.69
C VAL A 649 31.53 29.49 -17.57
N CYS A 650 30.47 30.02 -16.93
CA CYS A 650 30.60 30.94 -15.79
C CYS A 650 31.24 30.30 -14.54
N LEU A 651 31.15 28.97 -14.38
CA LEU A 651 31.84 28.25 -13.31
C LEU A 651 33.35 28.08 -13.55
N VAL A 652 33.86 28.24 -14.79
CA VAL A 652 35.28 28.00 -15.11
C VAL A 652 36.04 29.18 -15.72
N HIS A 653 35.37 30.14 -16.37
CA HIS A 653 36.05 31.24 -17.08
C HIS A 653 36.95 32.11 -16.17
N LYS A 654 36.65 32.22 -14.88
CA LYS A 654 37.36 33.08 -13.92
C LYS A 654 38.79 32.59 -13.61
N ILE A 655 39.06 31.30 -13.78
CA ILE A 655 40.40 30.71 -13.60
C ILE A 655 41.20 30.55 -14.90
N ILE A 656 40.64 30.96 -16.04
CA ILE A 656 41.29 30.88 -17.36
C ILE A 656 41.75 32.29 -17.76
N PRO A 657 43.03 32.50 -18.14
CA PRO A 657 43.51 33.80 -18.62
C PRO A 657 42.72 34.34 -19.83
N GLU A 658 42.57 35.67 -19.95
CA GLU A 658 41.81 36.29 -21.06
C GLU A 658 42.38 35.96 -22.45
N ASN A 659 43.71 35.87 -22.57
CA ASN A 659 44.37 35.43 -23.80
C ASN A 659 44.19 33.92 -24.08
N ALA A 660 43.84 33.11 -23.06
CA ALA A 660 43.71 31.66 -23.14
C ALA A 660 42.28 31.18 -23.47
N LYS A 661 41.25 32.02 -23.28
CA LYS A 661 39.86 31.71 -23.61
C LYS A 661 39.36 32.47 -24.85
N SER A 662 38.33 31.93 -25.51
CA SER A 662 37.56 32.66 -26.52
C SER A 662 36.22 31.99 -26.78
N MET A 663 35.13 32.76 -26.83
CA MET A 663 33.83 32.29 -27.29
C MET A 663 33.63 32.62 -28.78
N LYS A 664 33.04 31.69 -29.55
CA LYS A 664 32.67 31.88 -30.96
C LYS A 664 31.33 31.20 -31.26
N THR A 665 30.42 31.90 -31.92
CA THR A 665 29.19 31.33 -32.48
C THR A 665 29.38 31.02 -33.97
N VAL A 666 29.09 29.80 -34.40
CA VAL A 666 29.29 29.32 -35.78
C VAL A 666 28.08 28.50 -36.22
N GLY A 667 27.14 29.13 -36.94
CA GLY A 667 25.90 28.48 -37.37
C GLY A 667 25.05 28.03 -36.18
N SER A 668 24.85 26.72 -36.03
CA SER A 668 24.12 26.12 -34.91
C SER A 668 24.96 25.85 -33.65
N PHE A 669 26.25 26.23 -33.65
CA PHE A 669 27.14 26.06 -32.50
C PHE A 669 27.42 27.37 -31.75
N ASP A 670 27.47 27.30 -30.41
CA ASP A 670 28.29 28.17 -29.57
C ASP A 670 29.50 27.35 -29.06
N VAL A 671 30.71 27.89 -29.20
CA VAL A 671 31.97 27.21 -28.83
C VAL A 671 32.76 28.09 -27.88
N PHE A 672 33.00 27.62 -26.65
CA PHE A 672 33.93 28.20 -25.70
C PHE A 672 35.23 27.38 -25.73
N ASN A 673 36.29 27.97 -26.31
CA ASN A 673 37.59 27.35 -26.48
C ASN A 673 38.53 27.73 -25.33
N ILE A 674 39.26 26.74 -24.80
CA ILE A 674 40.14 26.84 -23.64
C ILE A 674 41.54 26.35 -24.06
N LYS A 675 42.39 27.28 -24.52
CA LYS A 675 43.67 26.97 -25.19
C LYS A 675 44.64 26.19 -24.30
N ASP A 676 44.84 26.65 -23.06
CA ASP A 676 45.81 26.08 -22.11
C ASP A 676 45.47 24.63 -21.68
N TYR A 677 44.23 24.21 -21.92
CA TYR A 677 43.73 22.86 -21.66
C TYR A 677 43.49 22.06 -22.95
N ASN A 678 43.68 22.66 -24.13
CA ASN A 678 43.30 22.09 -25.43
C ASN A 678 41.88 21.50 -25.40
N ALA A 679 40.92 22.28 -24.89
CA ALA A 679 39.57 21.80 -24.55
C ALA A 679 38.48 22.72 -25.11
N THR A 680 37.35 22.13 -25.50
CA THR A 680 36.15 22.89 -25.89
C THR A 680 34.95 22.54 -25.00
N ILE A 681 34.22 23.56 -24.61
CA ILE A 681 32.84 23.44 -24.11
C ILE A 681 31.94 24.04 -25.18
N GLU A 682 31.01 23.24 -25.69
CA GLU A 682 30.20 23.55 -26.86
C GLU A 682 28.71 23.40 -26.55
N PHE A 683 27.88 24.21 -27.19
CA PHE A 683 26.45 24.00 -27.29
C PHE A 683 26.04 23.89 -28.77
N TYR A 684 25.24 22.88 -29.11
CA TYR A 684 24.66 22.69 -30.43
C TYR A 684 23.13 22.80 -30.36
N TRP A 685 22.59 23.71 -31.18
CA TRP A 685 21.16 23.97 -31.29
C TRP A 685 20.42 22.81 -31.98
N ALA A 686 19.61 22.06 -31.23
CA ALA A 686 18.81 20.94 -31.71
C ALA A 686 17.55 20.74 -30.83
N PRO A 687 16.54 21.64 -30.91
CA PRO A 687 15.48 21.75 -29.91
C PRO A 687 14.61 20.49 -29.79
N PHE A 688 14.48 19.73 -30.88
CA PHE A 688 13.73 18.47 -30.95
C PHE A 688 14.62 17.22 -31.08
N LEU A 689 15.95 17.40 -31.10
CA LEU A 689 17.00 16.42 -31.45
C LEU A 689 16.91 15.85 -32.88
N LEU A 690 15.72 15.47 -33.33
CA LEU A 690 15.39 15.22 -34.73
C LEU A 690 15.48 16.50 -35.57
N GLU A 691 15.68 16.31 -36.88
CA GLU A 691 15.59 17.34 -37.91
C GLU A 691 14.17 17.97 -37.91
N SER A 692 14.11 19.29 -37.94
CA SER A 692 12.91 20.09 -37.78
C SER A 692 12.99 21.41 -38.55
N ASN A 693 11.83 22.01 -38.83
CA ASN A 693 11.78 23.38 -39.35
C ASN A 693 12.27 24.46 -38.33
N SER A 694 12.67 24.06 -37.12
CA SER A 694 13.08 24.92 -36.01
C SER A 694 14.61 24.92 -35.72
N ASP A 695 15.42 24.27 -36.57
CA ASP A 695 16.85 23.99 -36.30
C ASP A 695 17.82 25.17 -36.60
N ASN A 696 17.29 26.29 -37.08
CA ASN A 696 18.07 27.51 -37.30
C ASN A 696 17.98 28.43 -36.05
N PRO A 697 19.04 28.61 -35.24
CA PRO A 697 18.96 29.41 -34.02
C PRO A 697 18.64 30.90 -34.25
N GLY A 698 18.81 31.42 -35.47
CA GLY A 698 18.39 32.78 -35.83
C GLY A 698 16.94 32.90 -36.33
N LYS A 699 16.29 31.78 -36.70
CA LYS A 699 14.93 31.74 -37.29
C LYS A 699 14.03 30.67 -36.66
N HIS A 700 14.21 30.41 -35.37
CA HIS A 700 13.55 29.32 -34.63
C HIS A 700 12.15 29.67 -34.08
N ARG A 701 11.73 30.95 -34.16
CA ARG A 701 10.40 31.41 -33.71
C ARG A 701 9.43 31.31 -34.89
N ILE A 702 8.71 30.20 -34.93
CA ILE A 702 7.71 29.86 -35.94
C ILE A 702 6.47 29.32 -35.24
N GLU A 703 5.31 29.50 -35.87
CA GLU A 703 4.01 29.13 -35.29
C GLU A 703 3.78 27.62 -35.39
N GLU A 704 3.88 27.05 -36.60
CA GLU A 704 3.78 25.61 -36.83
C GLU A 704 5.15 24.93 -36.76
N ARG A 705 5.33 24.05 -35.78
CA ARG A 705 6.55 23.26 -35.60
C ARG A 705 6.35 21.87 -36.18
N VAL A 706 7.26 21.48 -37.08
CA VAL A 706 7.22 20.21 -37.80
C VAL A 706 8.54 19.49 -37.59
N VAL A 707 8.47 18.23 -37.19
CA VAL A 707 9.62 17.35 -36.96
C VAL A 707 9.61 16.21 -37.98
N ARG A 708 10.77 15.88 -38.54
CA ARG A 708 10.93 14.82 -39.54
C ARG A 708 11.14 13.47 -38.87
N LYS A 709 10.32 12.49 -39.22
CA LYS A 709 10.34 11.13 -38.68
C LYS A 709 11.70 10.45 -38.86
N ASP A 710 12.21 9.84 -37.78
CA ASP A 710 13.48 9.11 -37.68
C ASP A 710 14.76 9.85 -38.16
N SER A 711 14.66 11.09 -38.67
CA SER A 711 15.80 11.85 -39.23
C SER A 711 16.61 12.55 -38.15
N ILE A 712 17.48 11.77 -37.49
CA ILE A 712 18.40 12.27 -36.47
C ILE A 712 19.84 12.44 -37.00
N ASN A 713 20.21 11.75 -38.08
CA ASN A 713 21.58 11.74 -38.61
C ASN A 713 22.03 13.12 -39.13
N THR A 714 21.10 13.95 -39.59
CA THR A 714 21.32 15.33 -40.04
C THR A 714 22.01 16.18 -38.99
N HIS A 715 21.66 15.99 -37.70
CA HIS A 715 22.35 16.57 -36.55
C HIS A 715 23.46 15.67 -36.00
N GLY A 716 23.18 14.36 -35.89
CA GLY A 716 24.08 13.39 -35.27
C GLY A 716 25.51 13.41 -35.82
N LYS A 717 25.69 13.71 -37.11
CA LYS A 717 27.01 13.90 -37.74
C LYS A 717 27.92 14.89 -36.99
N TYR A 718 27.36 15.92 -36.35
CA TYR A 718 28.08 16.94 -35.58
C TYR A 718 28.36 16.54 -34.12
N TRP A 719 27.58 15.59 -33.58
CA TRP A 719 27.73 15.10 -32.21
C TRP A 719 28.80 14.01 -32.09
N LYS A 720 29.19 13.37 -33.21
CA LYS A 720 30.27 12.38 -33.25
C LYS A 720 31.60 12.98 -32.75
N GLY A 721 32.39 12.18 -32.05
CA GLY A 721 33.73 12.57 -31.58
C GLY A 721 33.75 13.59 -30.44
N ALA A 722 32.63 13.82 -29.74
CA ALA A 722 32.64 14.46 -28.43
C ALA A 722 32.87 13.42 -27.32
N ASP A 723 33.66 13.75 -26.30
CA ASP A 723 33.99 12.87 -25.17
C ASP A 723 32.91 12.90 -24.08
N ILE A 724 32.20 14.02 -23.97
CA ILE A 724 31.10 14.22 -23.02
C ILE A 724 29.95 14.88 -23.79
N ILE A 725 28.76 14.27 -23.76
CA ILE A 725 27.56 14.80 -24.41
C ILE A 725 26.44 14.95 -23.39
N VAL A 726 25.78 16.10 -23.36
CA VAL A 726 24.63 16.39 -22.49
C VAL A 726 23.42 16.70 -23.36
N PHE A 727 22.52 15.74 -23.53
CA PHE A 727 21.27 15.93 -24.29
C PHE A 727 20.18 16.55 -23.42
N ASN A 728 19.29 17.33 -24.03
CA ASN A 728 18.04 17.77 -23.44
C ASN A 728 17.04 18.11 -24.56
N THR A 729 15.77 17.82 -24.34
CA THR A 729 14.67 18.35 -25.15
C THR A 729 13.38 18.23 -24.36
N TYR A 730 12.70 19.35 -24.13
CA TYR A 730 11.37 19.32 -23.52
C TYR A 730 10.52 20.55 -23.85
N LEU A 731 11.09 21.75 -23.78
CA LEU A 731 10.30 22.98 -23.69
C LEU A 731 9.35 23.17 -24.88
N TRP A 732 9.80 22.78 -26.08
CA TRP A 732 9.09 23.07 -27.33
C TRP A 732 8.14 21.97 -27.80
N TRP A 733 8.16 20.80 -27.16
CA TRP A 733 7.10 19.79 -27.35
C TRP A 733 5.77 20.26 -26.75
N ARG A 734 5.81 21.23 -25.84
CA ARG A 734 4.63 21.77 -25.13
C ARG A 734 3.75 22.72 -25.97
N SER A 735 4.02 22.88 -27.27
CA SER A 735 3.25 23.75 -28.16
C SER A 735 1.83 23.23 -28.45
N GLY A 736 1.53 21.95 -28.18
CA GLY A 736 0.20 21.38 -28.39
C GLY A 736 0.02 19.99 -27.78
N PHE A 737 -1.23 19.50 -27.78
CA PHE A 737 -1.56 18.10 -27.47
C PHE A 737 -1.17 17.13 -28.60
N ASN A 738 -1.15 17.66 -29.81
CA ASN A 738 -0.71 16.99 -31.03
C ASN A 738 0.53 17.68 -31.59
N PHE A 739 1.25 16.98 -32.46
CA PHE A 739 2.49 17.43 -33.07
C PHE A 739 2.58 16.97 -34.53
N ASN A 740 3.07 17.84 -35.41
CA ASN A 740 3.16 17.59 -36.85
C ASN A 740 4.42 16.80 -37.20
N ILE A 741 4.25 15.59 -37.76
CA ILE A 741 5.36 14.71 -38.16
C ILE A 741 5.39 14.53 -39.68
N LEU A 742 6.45 15.06 -40.29
CA LEU A 742 6.75 14.87 -41.71
C LEU A 742 7.31 13.47 -41.95
N GLN A 743 6.70 12.70 -42.86
CA GLN A 743 7.18 11.38 -43.26
C GLN A 743 8.29 11.45 -44.33
N GLY A 744 8.26 12.45 -45.21
CA GLY A 744 9.18 12.67 -46.34
C GLY A 744 10.42 13.52 -46.03
N SER A 745 10.87 14.32 -47.00
CA SER A 745 11.90 15.37 -46.87
C SER A 745 11.29 16.78 -46.75
N PHE A 746 12.02 17.69 -46.12
CA PHE A 746 11.63 19.11 -46.12
C PHE A 746 11.75 19.77 -47.50
N ASP A 747 12.48 19.13 -48.41
CA ASP A 747 12.72 19.54 -49.80
C ASP A 747 11.63 19.02 -50.78
N ASP A 748 10.75 18.11 -50.35
CA ASP A 748 9.72 17.52 -51.20
C ASP A 748 8.67 18.57 -51.59
N GLU A 749 8.25 18.59 -52.86
CA GLU A 749 7.24 19.54 -53.37
C GLU A 749 5.87 19.35 -52.70
N MET A 750 5.51 18.11 -52.37
CA MET A 750 4.29 17.75 -51.66
C MET A 750 4.64 17.08 -50.32
N LYS A 751 4.23 17.70 -49.21
CA LYS A 751 4.69 17.34 -47.86
C LYS A 751 3.67 16.48 -47.13
N ASP A 752 3.97 15.18 -47.03
CA ASP A 752 3.20 14.23 -46.23
C ASP A 752 3.43 14.47 -44.73
N ILE A 753 2.56 15.27 -44.13
CA ILE A 753 2.56 15.62 -42.71
C ILE A 753 1.42 14.89 -42.01
N VAL A 754 1.78 14.03 -41.06
CA VAL A 754 0.84 13.29 -40.20
C VAL A 754 0.81 13.94 -38.82
N GLU A 755 -0.37 14.36 -38.39
CA GLU A 755 -0.61 14.79 -37.01
C GLU A 755 -0.65 13.56 -36.08
N VAL A 756 0.17 13.55 -35.03
CA VAL A 756 0.17 12.50 -33.99
C VAL A 756 0.12 13.14 -32.60
N SER A 757 -0.15 12.36 -31.55
CA SER A 757 -0.07 12.90 -30.18
C SER A 757 1.35 13.31 -29.83
N THR A 758 1.50 14.40 -29.09
CA THR A 758 2.81 14.91 -28.63
C THR A 758 3.60 13.86 -27.85
N GLU A 759 2.92 12.94 -27.14
CA GLU A 759 3.58 11.84 -26.44
C GLU A 759 4.25 10.84 -27.40
N GLU A 760 3.57 10.38 -28.47
CA GLU A 760 4.20 9.45 -29.41
C GLU A 760 5.26 10.18 -30.26
N ALA A 761 5.06 11.45 -30.62
CA ALA A 761 6.10 12.26 -31.27
C ALA A 761 7.39 12.34 -30.42
N TYR A 762 7.25 12.64 -29.13
CA TYR A 762 8.37 12.61 -28.17
C TYR A 762 9.00 11.22 -28.06
N ARG A 763 8.15 10.18 -27.98
CA ARG A 763 8.57 8.77 -27.89
C ARG A 763 9.35 8.34 -29.15
N MET A 764 8.97 8.82 -30.34
CA MET A 764 9.69 8.62 -31.60
C MET A 764 11.06 9.31 -31.61
N ALA A 765 11.15 10.55 -31.12
CA ALA A 765 12.43 11.25 -30.95
C ALA A 765 13.36 10.50 -29.98
N MET A 766 12.85 10.04 -28.83
CA MET A 766 13.63 9.26 -27.85
C MET A 766 14.06 7.90 -28.40
N LYS A 767 13.18 7.16 -29.09
CA LYS A 767 13.52 5.91 -29.81
C LYS A 767 14.66 6.14 -30.81
N SER A 768 14.59 7.24 -31.57
CA SER A 768 15.59 7.62 -32.57
C SER A 768 16.94 7.98 -31.94
N LEU A 769 16.92 8.76 -30.85
CA LEU A 769 18.12 9.10 -30.06
C LEU A 769 18.82 7.86 -29.52
N LEU A 770 18.08 6.96 -28.88
CA LEU A 770 18.64 5.72 -28.33
C LEU A 770 19.21 4.80 -29.43
N ARG A 771 18.55 4.72 -30.60
CA ARG A 771 19.07 4.00 -31.77
C ARG A 771 20.35 4.65 -32.29
N TRP A 772 20.40 5.98 -32.33
CA TRP A 772 21.55 6.72 -32.83
C TRP A 772 22.77 6.58 -31.91
N ILE A 773 22.60 6.77 -30.59
CA ILE A 773 23.68 6.63 -29.61
C ILE A 773 24.29 5.22 -29.70
N LYS A 774 23.47 4.17 -29.67
CA LYS A 774 23.94 2.76 -29.77
C LYS A 774 24.75 2.47 -31.03
N ASN A 775 24.49 3.17 -32.13
CA ASN A 775 25.14 2.95 -33.42
C ASN A 775 26.36 3.87 -33.67
N ASN A 776 26.57 4.91 -32.85
CA ASN A 776 27.56 5.97 -33.13
C ASN A 776 28.45 6.36 -31.94
N MET A 777 28.18 5.85 -30.73
CA MET A 777 28.95 6.17 -29.52
C MET A 777 29.61 4.94 -28.92
N ASP A 778 30.90 5.05 -28.65
CA ASP A 778 31.67 4.06 -27.88
C ASP A 778 31.57 4.42 -26.38
N PRO A 779 30.88 3.62 -25.54
CA PRO A 779 30.70 3.93 -24.12
C PRO A 779 32.00 3.86 -23.30
N LYS A 780 33.13 3.42 -23.89
CA LYS A 780 34.47 3.51 -23.28
C LYS A 780 35.15 4.85 -23.53
N LYS A 781 34.66 5.65 -24.49
CA LYS A 781 35.24 6.94 -24.91
C LYS A 781 34.29 8.10 -24.60
N THR A 782 33.04 8.02 -25.05
CA THR A 782 32.05 9.08 -24.86
C THR A 782 31.13 8.77 -23.69
N ARG A 783 30.99 9.74 -22.77
CA ARG A 783 29.94 9.71 -21.75
C ARG A 783 28.73 10.49 -22.23
N VAL A 784 27.54 9.92 -22.04
CA VAL A 784 26.28 10.53 -22.45
C VAL A 784 25.40 10.78 -21.22
N PHE A 785 24.94 12.02 -21.08
CA PHE A 785 24.00 12.46 -20.08
C PHE A 785 22.70 12.93 -20.77
N PHE A 786 21.59 12.89 -20.05
CA PHE A 786 20.33 13.48 -20.48
C PHE A 786 19.75 14.31 -19.33
N THR A 787 19.70 15.64 -19.49
CA THR A 787 19.04 16.54 -18.53
C THR A 787 17.53 16.38 -18.70
N SER A 788 16.84 16.16 -17.58
CA SER A 788 15.39 15.90 -17.55
C SER A 788 14.55 17.17 -17.80
N MET A 789 13.22 17.02 -17.70
CA MET A 789 12.24 18.07 -17.95
C MET A 789 12.40 19.24 -16.95
N SER A 790 12.77 20.43 -17.42
CA SER A 790 12.69 21.64 -16.59
C SER A 790 11.23 22.04 -16.39
N PRO A 791 10.79 22.33 -15.14
CA PRO A 791 9.47 22.89 -14.91
C PRO A 791 9.37 24.33 -15.44
N SER A 792 8.16 24.75 -15.80
CA SER A 792 7.80 26.16 -16.02
C SER A 792 6.90 26.63 -14.90
N HIS A 793 7.11 27.85 -14.41
CA HIS A 793 6.25 28.46 -13.37
C HIS A 793 5.27 29.49 -13.96
N GLU A 794 5.02 29.44 -15.28
CA GLU A 794 4.04 30.30 -15.96
C GLU A 794 2.60 29.91 -15.59
N SER A 795 1.87 30.88 -15.05
CA SER A 795 0.41 30.86 -15.03
C SER A 795 -0.14 31.29 -16.40
N LEU A 796 -1.31 30.77 -16.76
CA LEU A 796 -2.00 30.92 -18.06
C LEU A 796 -2.35 32.36 -18.49
N VAL A 797 -1.95 33.37 -17.70
CA VAL A 797 -2.31 34.79 -17.87
C VAL A 797 -1.36 35.53 -18.82
N VAL A 798 -0.06 35.17 -18.84
CA VAL A 798 0.98 36.00 -19.50
C VAL A 798 0.94 35.92 -21.03
N PHE A 799 0.56 34.76 -21.59
CA PHE A 799 0.59 34.50 -23.04
C PHE A 799 -0.39 35.35 -23.87
N LEU A 800 -1.37 36.00 -23.22
CA LEU A 800 -2.35 36.88 -23.88
C LEU A 800 -1.87 38.32 -24.09
N ILE A 801 -0.82 38.75 -23.37
CA ILE A 801 -0.40 40.16 -23.34
C ILE A 801 0.46 40.51 -24.56
N THR A 802 1.32 39.60 -25.01
CA THR A 802 2.29 39.85 -26.09
C THR A 802 1.68 39.96 -27.49
N TYR A 803 0.43 39.51 -27.70
CA TYR A 803 -0.23 39.58 -29.01
C TYR A 803 -0.95 40.93 -29.26
N SER A 804 -1.11 41.77 -28.23
CA SER A 804 -1.87 43.03 -28.32
C SER A 804 -1.07 44.23 -28.88
N SER A 805 0.24 44.08 -29.12
CA SER A 805 1.15 45.20 -29.45
C SER A 805 1.10 45.66 -30.91
N TYR A 806 0.31 45.01 -31.78
CA TYR A 806 0.28 45.28 -33.22
C TYR A 806 -0.82 46.24 -33.69
N LEU A 807 -1.66 46.76 -32.79
CA LEU A 807 -2.78 47.66 -33.15
C LEU A 807 -2.79 48.98 -32.36
N LEU A 808 -2.02 49.93 -32.90
CA LEU A 808 -2.25 51.40 -32.85
C LEU A 808 -1.97 52.12 -31.50
N PRO A 809 -1.82 53.48 -31.52
CA PRO A 809 -0.90 54.17 -30.61
C PRO A 809 -1.57 55.08 -29.55
N SER A 810 -0.74 55.92 -28.92
CA SER A 810 -1.04 57.05 -28.01
C SER A 810 -1.35 56.73 -26.53
N SER A 811 -0.28 56.82 -25.72
CA SER A 811 -0.28 57.26 -24.31
C SER A 811 -0.70 58.74 -24.17
N PRO A 812 -0.95 59.30 -22.95
CA PRO A 812 -0.77 58.77 -21.58
C PRO A 812 -2.12 58.62 -20.83
N SER A 813 -2.23 58.22 -19.55
CA SER A 813 -1.29 58.26 -18.42
C SER A 813 -1.45 57.10 -17.43
N VAL A 814 -0.33 56.68 -16.82
CA VAL A 814 -0.29 55.61 -15.80
C VAL A 814 -0.65 56.15 -14.41
N THR A 815 -1.71 55.61 -13.80
CA THR A 815 -1.86 55.34 -12.33
C THR A 815 -3.20 54.68 -11.97
N THR A 816 -4.30 55.03 -12.66
CA THR A 816 -5.64 55.01 -12.04
C THR A 816 -6.61 53.95 -12.59
N LEU A 817 -6.15 52.70 -12.77
CA LEU A 817 -6.98 51.60 -13.33
C LEU A 817 -6.93 50.26 -12.56
N ALA A 818 -6.23 50.18 -11.43
CA ALA A 818 -5.95 48.91 -10.76
C ALA A 818 -7.13 48.23 -10.01
N ASN A 819 -8.21 48.97 -9.70
CA ASN A 819 -9.18 48.58 -8.65
C ASN A 819 -10.67 48.50 -9.10
N LEU A 820 -10.97 48.33 -10.40
CA LEU A 820 -12.36 48.46 -10.91
C LEU A 820 -12.90 47.25 -11.71
N ILE A 821 -12.16 46.14 -11.80
CA ILE A 821 -12.63 44.92 -12.51
C ILE A 821 -12.36 43.66 -11.68
N TRP A 822 -13.02 43.52 -10.51
CA TRP A 822 -13.08 42.20 -9.85
C TRP A 822 -14.34 41.84 -9.04
N PRO A 823 -15.55 41.84 -9.64
CA PRO A 823 -16.62 40.95 -9.21
C PRO A 823 -16.46 39.57 -9.88
N ASN A 824 -16.24 38.52 -9.08
CA ASN A 824 -16.66 37.17 -9.45
C ASN A 824 -18.21 37.19 -9.69
N PRO A 825 -18.81 36.34 -10.57
CA PRO A 825 -18.44 34.91 -10.66
C PRO A 825 -18.70 34.18 -12.03
N LYS A 826 -18.50 32.85 -12.00
CA LYS A 826 -19.03 31.80 -12.92
C LYS A 826 -18.41 31.66 -14.32
N SER A 827 -17.49 30.68 -14.44
CA SER A 827 -17.47 29.80 -15.61
C SER A 827 -18.45 28.64 -15.42
N SER A 828 -19.33 28.36 -16.38
CA SER A 828 -20.08 27.09 -16.47
C SER A 828 -19.55 26.23 -17.62
N LYS A 829 -19.40 24.93 -17.37
CA LYS A 829 -18.67 23.99 -18.25
C LYS A 829 -19.48 23.53 -19.45
N LYS A 830 -18.77 23.14 -20.52
CA LYS A 830 -18.88 21.77 -21.06
C LYS A 830 -17.46 21.20 -21.26
N ASN A 831 -17.30 19.90 -21.02
CA ASN A 831 -16.01 19.23 -20.77
C ASN A 831 -16.18 17.70 -20.81
N LYS A 832 -15.19 16.94 -21.31
CA LYS A 832 -15.07 15.47 -21.15
C LYS A 832 -13.63 15.00 -20.79
N ASP A 833 -13.18 15.38 -19.59
CA ASP A 833 -12.40 14.60 -18.59
C ASP A 833 -11.46 13.46 -19.03
N TYR A 834 -10.29 13.29 -18.41
CA TYR A 834 -10.04 13.55 -16.98
C TYR A 834 -9.17 14.78 -16.69
N LYS A 835 -9.72 15.72 -15.91
CA LYS A 835 -8.90 16.64 -15.10
C LYS A 835 -8.71 16.01 -13.71
N LEU A 836 -7.52 16.16 -13.14
CA LEU A 836 -7.37 16.03 -11.69
C LEU A 836 -8.34 17.02 -11.00
N PRO A 837 -9.06 16.61 -9.95
CA PRO A 837 -10.06 17.46 -9.30
C PRO A 837 -9.39 18.69 -8.66
N PRO A 838 -10.09 19.84 -8.53
CA PRO A 838 -9.53 21.13 -8.07
C PRO A 838 -9.31 21.20 -6.55
N PHE A 839 -8.68 20.14 -6.05
CA PHE A 839 -8.29 19.85 -4.68
C PHE A 839 -7.05 18.93 -4.64
N ALA A 840 -6.74 18.16 -5.69
CA ALA A 840 -5.53 17.31 -5.71
C ALA A 840 -4.27 18.17 -5.86
N ILE A 841 -3.32 18.03 -4.93
CA ILE A 841 -2.09 18.83 -4.83
C ILE A 841 -0.82 17.96 -4.94
N GLY A 842 -0.93 16.65 -4.70
CA GLY A 842 0.08 15.65 -5.06
C GLY A 842 -0.56 14.29 -5.39
N GLU A 843 0.19 13.39 -6.02
CA GLU A 843 -0.18 11.97 -6.06
C GLU A 843 0.14 11.32 -4.70
N GLY A 844 -0.74 10.48 -4.18
CA GLY A 844 -0.41 9.60 -3.05
C GLY A 844 0.52 8.46 -3.47
N GLU A 845 1.17 7.82 -2.48
CA GLU A 845 1.97 6.61 -2.75
C GLU A 845 1.08 5.50 -3.33
N LYS A 846 1.49 4.97 -4.49
CA LYS A 846 0.72 3.96 -5.22
C LYS A 846 0.59 2.70 -4.36
N ASP A 847 -0.61 2.13 -4.38
CA ASP A 847 -1.06 1.00 -3.56
C ASP A 847 -1.20 1.23 -2.03
N CYS A 848 -0.94 2.43 -1.48
CA CYS A 848 -1.19 2.68 -0.06
C CYS A 848 -2.68 2.68 0.33
N ASN A 849 -3.05 1.87 1.32
CA ASN A 849 -4.38 1.85 1.92
C ASN A 849 -4.43 2.65 3.23
N LEU A 850 -4.81 3.94 3.15
CA LEU A 850 -4.96 4.83 4.31
C LEU A 850 -5.87 4.31 5.43
N PHE A 851 -6.74 3.34 5.17
CA PHE A 851 -7.66 2.73 6.15
C PHE A 851 -7.15 1.40 6.72
N ASN A 852 -5.91 1.00 6.40
CA ASN A 852 -5.21 -0.16 6.95
C ASN A 852 -3.97 0.31 7.70
N GLY A 853 -3.90 0.06 9.00
CA GLY A 853 -2.92 0.71 9.87
C GLY A 853 -3.10 0.35 11.34
N LYS A 854 -2.51 1.17 12.20
CA LYS A 854 -2.59 1.06 13.66
C LYS A 854 -2.71 2.44 14.32
N TRP A 855 -3.23 2.44 15.55
CA TRP A 855 -3.18 3.60 16.43
C TRP A 855 -1.80 3.72 17.07
N ILE A 856 -1.28 4.95 17.10
CA ILE A 856 0.00 5.33 17.69
C ILE A 856 -0.26 6.43 18.71
N TRP A 857 0.37 6.31 19.88
CA TRP A 857 0.36 7.33 20.91
C TRP A 857 1.29 8.49 20.52
N ASP A 858 0.78 9.72 20.56
CA ASP A 858 1.48 10.94 20.13
C ASP A 858 1.04 12.14 20.98
N LYS A 859 1.29 12.06 22.30
CA LYS A 859 1.01 13.13 23.28
C LYS A 859 1.72 14.45 22.97
N SER A 860 2.74 14.45 22.10
CA SER A 860 3.50 15.64 21.69
C SER A 860 2.85 16.43 20.54
N ASN A 861 2.05 15.79 19.69
CA ASN A 861 1.38 16.43 18.55
C ASN A 861 -0.16 16.32 18.60
N ARG A 862 -0.72 15.94 19.77
CA ARG A 862 -2.16 15.74 19.98
C ARG A 862 -2.64 16.35 21.31
N PRO A 863 -3.91 16.80 21.38
CA PRO A 863 -4.86 16.96 20.27
C PRO A 863 -4.44 18.08 19.30
N LEU A 864 -5.10 18.19 18.14
CA LEU A 864 -4.77 19.21 17.13
C LEU A 864 -5.24 20.63 17.51
N TYR A 865 -6.17 20.71 18.45
CA TYR A 865 -6.68 21.89 19.14
C TYR A 865 -7.14 21.45 20.55
N ASN A 866 -7.20 22.35 21.53
CA ASN A 866 -7.75 22.03 22.86
C ASN A 866 -9.27 22.28 22.91
N GLU A 867 -10.00 21.53 23.73
CA GLU A 867 -11.46 21.64 23.87
C GLU A 867 -11.91 23.10 24.15
N SER A 868 -11.27 23.75 25.12
CA SER A 868 -11.53 25.13 25.53
C SER A 868 -11.17 26.20 24.50
N GLU A 869 -10.50 25.85 23.40
CA GLU A 869 -10.11 26.82 22.36
C GLU A 869 -11.16 26.96 21.26
N CYS A 870 -12.05 25.98 21.08
CA CYS A 870 -13.05 25.99 20.01
C CYS A 870 -14.47 26.31 20.55
N PRO A 871 -14.94 27.56 20.45
CA PRO A 871 -16.27 27.96 20.94
C PRO A 871 -17.43 27.43 20.08
N TYR A 872 -17.15 26.60 19.09
CA TYR A 872 -18.12 25.99 18.17
C TYR A 872 -18.43 24.53 18.51
N LEU A 873 -17.73 23.96 19.50
CA LEU A 873 -18.07 22.65 20.04
C LEU A 873 -19.50 22.65 20.57
N LEU A 874 -20.21 21.53 20.42
CA LEU A 874 -21.53 21.38 21.00
C LEU A 874 -21.38 20.82 22.42
N PRO A 875 -22.16 21.30 23.42
CA PRO A 875 -22.13 20.77 24.79
C PRO A 875 -22.39 19.25 24.89
N GLN A 876 -22.90 18.62 23.83
CA GLN A 876 -23.06 17.16 23.77
C GLN A 876 -21.76 16.39 23.44
N VAL A 877 -20.63 17.08 23.19
CA VAL A 877 -19.32 16.47 22.86
C VAL A 877 -18.11 17.12 23.57
N THR A 878 -18.33 18.18 24.37
CA THR A 878 -17.30 18.80 25.23
C THR A 878 -17.12 17.99 26.51
N CYS A 879 -16.33 16.92 26.42
CA CYS A 879 -16.21 15.95 27.50
C CYS A 879 -15.44 16.50 28.70
N GLN A 880 -14.39 17.29 28.50
CA GLN A 880 -13.60 17.88 29.59
C GLN A 880 -14.42 18.94 30.36
N GLU A 881 -15.15 19.79 29.64
CA GLU A 881 -16.12 20.74 30.21
C GLU A 881 -17.17 20.04 31.07
N HIS A 882 -17.68 18.89 30.60
CA HIS A 882 -18.66 18.07 31.31
C HIS A 882 -18.03 17.09 32.32
N GLY A 883 -16.79 17.36 32.76
CA GLY A 883 -16.16 16.70 33.90
C GLY A 883 -15.49 15.35 33.62
N ARG A 884 -15.12 15.07 32.37
CA ARG A 884 -14.33 13.87 32.04
C ARG A 884 -12.93 13.98 32.65
N PRO A 885 -12.51 13.05 33.54
CA PRO A 885 -11.25 13.18 34.28
C PRO A 885 -10.02 12.73 33.49
N ASP A 886 -10.18 11.76 32.58
CA ASP A 886 -9.11 11.26 31.74
C ASP A 886 -8.93 12.08 30.45
N LYS A 887 -7.71 12.09 29.92
CA LYS A 887 -7.34 12.77 28.67
C LYS A 887 -6.72 11.84 27.63
N ASP A 888 -6.54 10.56 27.96
CA ASP A 888 -5.74 9.62 27.18
C ASP A 888 -6.34 9.35 25.78
N TYR A 889 -7.67 9.43 25.65
CA TYR A 889 -8.35 9.32 24.36
C TYR A 889 -7.94 10.40 23.33
N LEU A 890 -7.41 11.54 23.79
CA LEU A 890 -6.95 12.64 22.95
C LEU A 890 -5.64 12.35 22.24
N TYR A 891 -4.76 11.56 22.85
CA TYR A 891 -3.35 11.46 22.43
C TYR A 891 -3.08 10.41 21.34
N TRP A 892 -4.13 9.79 20.81
CA TRP A 892 -4.04 8.78 19.76
C TRP A 892 -4.11 9.38 18.36
N ARG A 893 -3.12 9.05 17.51
CA ARG A 893 -3.15 9.30 16.06
C ARG A 893 -3.20 7.99 15.27
N TRP A 894 -3.79 8.03 14.08
CA TRP A 894 -3.77 6.89 13.15
C TRP A 894 -2.50 6.91 12.30
N GLN A 895 -1.98 5.71 11.99
CA GLN A 895 -0.81 5.49 11.17
C GLN A 895 -1.11 4.34 10.20
N PRO A 896 -1.27 4.61 8.88
CA PRO A 896 -1.34 3.54 7.88
C PRO A 896 -0.05 2.70 7.89
N ASN A 897 -0.17 1.44 7.48
CA ASN A 897 0.98 0.53 7.41
C ASN A 897 1.91 0.88 6.25
N ASP A 898 1.32 1.30 5.12
CA ASP A 898 1.98 1.31 3.82
C ASP A 898 2.45 2.72 3.38
N CYS A 899 2.02 3.78 4.08
CA CYS A 899 2.44 5.17 3.84
C CYS A 899 2.23 6.09 5.06
N LEU A 900 2.74 7.32 5.00
CA LEU A 900 2.49 8.37 6.00
C LEU A 900 1.24 9.20 5.66
N ILE A 901 0.48 9.62 6.68
CA ILE A 901 -0.59 10.62 6.49
C ILE A 901 0.03 12.02 6.41
N PRO A 902 -0.33 12.84 5.41
CA PRO A 902 0.12 14.22 5.33
C PRO A 902 -0.46 15.04 6.49
N ARG A 903 0.40 15.79 7.21
CA ARG A 903 -0.02 16.62 8.35
C ARG A 903 -1.13 17.59 7.94
N PHE A 904 -2.21 17.61 8.72
CA PHE A 904 -3.35 18.49 8.50
C PHE A 904 -2.92 19.97 8.35
N ASN A 905 -3.46 20.66 7.35
CA ASN A 905 -3.16 22.06 7.08
C ASN A 905 -4.47 22.85 6.87
N ALA A 906 -4.83 23.66 7.86
CA ALA A 906 -6.05 24.46 7.88
C ALA A 906 -6.08 25.52 6.77
N SER A 907 -4.96 26.21 6.54
CA SER A 907 -4.82 27.23 5.50
C SER A 907 -5.02 26.61 4.10
N LEU A 908 -4.46 25.42 3.87
CA LEU A 908 -4.60 24.68 2.61
C LEU A 908 -6.06 24.32 2.33
N ILE A 909 -6.81 23.91 3.36
CA ILE A 909 -8.25 23.64 3.24
C ILE A 909 -9.00 24.93 2.93
N LEU A 910 -8.82 25.99 3.72
CA LEU A 910 -9.57 27.24 3.57
C LEU A 910 -9.31 27.92 2.21
N GLU A 911 -8.07 27.94 1.73
CA GLU A 911 -7.76 28.43 0.38
C GLU A 911 -8.38 27.58 -0.72
N ASN A 912 -8.35 26.25 -0.60
CA ASN A 912 -9.01 25.38 -1.58
C ASN A 912 -10.53 25.36 -1.45
N LEU A 913 -11.09 25.81 -0.33
CA LEU A 913 -12.52 26.06 -0.14
C LEU A 913 -12.92 27.48 -0.56
N ARG A 914 -11.99 28.36 -0.95
CA ARG A 914 -12.25 29.77 -1.27
C ARG A 914 -13.33 29.91 -2.35
N GLY A 915 -14.45 30.56 -2.02
CA GLY A 915 -15.61 30.71 -2.90
C GLY A 915 -16.47 29.44 -3.11
N LYS A 916 -16.29 28.39 -2.29
CA LYS A 916 -16.96 27.08 -2.39
C LYS A 916 -17.73 26.75 -1.11
N ARG A 917 -18.58 25.72 -1.18
CA ARG A 917 -19.34 25.17 -0.03
C ARG A 917 -18.98 23.72 0.25
N MET A 918 -18.77 23.38 1.53
CA MET A 918 -18.56 22.01 2.01
C MET A 918 -19.66 21.62 2.99
N MET A 919 -20.39 20.52 2.75
CA MET A 919 -21.51 20.09 3.59
C MET A 919 -21.37 18.64 4.04
N PHE A 920 -21.47 18.43 5.35
CA PHE A 920 -21.69 17.14 5.98
C PHE A 920 -23.19 16.87 6.05
N VAL A 921 -23.64 15.75 5.48
CA VAL A 921 -25.07 15.38 5.38
C VAL A 921 -25.29 14.05 6.07
N GLY A 922 -26.13 14.00 7.11
CA GLY A 922 -26.38 12.73 7.79
C GLY A 922 -27.02 12.81 9.16
N ASP A 923 -26.70 11.80 9.98
CA ASP A 923 -27.10 11.70 11.38
C ASP A 923 -26.15 12.45 12.33
N SER A 924 -26.33 12.28 13.64
CA SER A 924 -25.59 13.00 14.68
C SER A 924 -24.09 12.68 14.73
N LEU A 925 -23.63 11.56 14.16
CA LEU A 925 -22.20 11.25 14.05
C LEU A 925 -21.53 12.16 13.04
N ASN A 926 -22.19 12.41 11.91
CA ASN A 926 -21.71 13.32 10.87
C ASN A 926 -21.74 14.78 11.34
N ARG A 927 -22.67 15.12 12.25
CA ARG A 927 -22.66 16.43 12.94
C ARG A 927 -21.41 16.61 13.79
N GLY A 928 -20.97 15.57 14.51
CA GLY A 928 -19.70 15.60 15.24
C GLY A 928 -18.49 15.72 14.30
N GLN A 929 -18.48 15.00 13.17
CA GLN A 929 -17.41 15.15 12.17
C GLN A 929 -17.38 16.58 11.57
N PHE A 930 -18.53 17.19 11.32
CA PHE A 930 -18.62 18.62 10.97
C PHE A 930 -18.02 19.53 12.05
N THR A 931 -18.41 19.36 13.31
CA THR A 931 -17.95 20.21 14.41
C THR A 931 -16.43 20.12 14.58
N SER A 932 -15.87 18.92 14.48
CA SER A 932 -14.41 18.69 14.42
C SER A 932 -13.76 19.48 13.28
N MET A 933 -14.30 19.43 12.06
CA MET A 933 -13.77 20.19 10.92
C MET A 933 -13.80 21.70 11.17
N VAL A 934 -14.84 22.23 11.80
CA VAL A 934 -14.89 23.66 12.19
C VAL A 934 -13.78 23.98 13.21
N CYS A 935 -13.58 23.13 14.23
CA CYS A 935 -12.54 23.33 15.23
C CYS A 935 -11.10 23.14 14.72
N LEU A 936 -10.91 22.37 13.65
CA LEU A 936 -9.63 22.26 12.95
C LEU A 936 -9.31 23.49 12.08
N LEU A 937 -10.30 24.34 11.75
CA LEU A 937 -10.14 25.49 10.84
C LEU A 937 -10.26 26.87 11.51
N HIS A 938 -11.09 27.01 12.56
CA HIS A 938 -11.52 28.32 13.06
C HIS A 938 -10.41 29.24 13.62
N LYS A 939 -9.23 28.71 13.98
CA LYS A 939 -8.07 29.52 14.40
C LYS A 939 -7.42 30.28 13.23
N MET A 940 -7.55 29.77 12.00
CA MET A 940 -6.97 30.36 10.78
C MET A 940 -7.88 31.45 10.15
N VAL A 941 -8.98 31.80 10.83
CA VAL A 941 -9.94 32.83 10.42
C VAL A 941 -10.06 33.84 11.57
N PRO A 942 -9.90 35.16 11.35
CA PRO A 942 -10.13 36.20 12.36
C PRO A 942 -11.52 36.10 13.01
N ASN A 943 -11.68 36.68 14.21
CA ASN A 943 -12.89 36.50 15.02
C ASN A 943 -14.11 37.26 14.47
N ASP A 944 -13.88 38.45 13.94
CA ASP A 944 -14.82 39.26 13.15
C ASP A 944 -15.11 38.64 11.78
N ALA A 945 -14.13 37.95 11.20
CA ALA A 945 -14.23 37.26 9.91
C ALA A 945 -15.00 35.93 9.93
N LYS A 946 -15.61 35.50 11.05
CA LYS A 946 -16.35 34.22 11.13
C LYS A 946 -17.70 34.30 11.86
N SER A 947 -18.59 33.36 11.56
CA SER A 947 -19.87 33.14 12.25
C SER A 947 -20.24 31.65 12.31
N LEU A 948 -21.15 31.30 13.23
CA LEU A 948 -21.79 29.97 13.26
C LEU A 948 -23.31 30.16 13.41
N ASP A 949 -24.03 29.93 12.31
CA ASP A 949 -25.45 30.21 12.18
C ASP A 949 -26.26 28.91 12.17
N LYS A 950 -27.39 28.87 12.89
CA LYS A 950 -28.27 27.68 13.01
C LYS A 950 -29.66 28.03 12.46
N VAL A 951 -30.07 27.37 11.38
CA VAL A 951 -31.30 27.67 10.63
C VAL A 951 -31.99 26.36 10.26
N ASP A 952 -33.19 26.11 10.77
CA ASP A 952 -33.96 24.87 10.57
C ASP A 952 -33.13 23.58 10.76
N SER A 953 -32.85 22.86 9.66
CA SER A 953 -32.05 21.61 9.62
C SER A 953 -30.55 21.84 9.38
N PHE A 954 -30.10 23.09 9.32
CA PHE A 954 -28.71 23.48 9.02
C PHE A 954 -27.94 23.96 10.26
N THR A 955 -26.62 23.77 10.21
CA THR A 955 -25.65 24.56 10.98
C THR A 955 -24.55 24.98 10.03
N ILE A 956 -24.26 26.28 9.94
CA ILE A 956 -23.43 26.89 8.90
C ILE A 956 -22.30 27.66 9.59
N PHE A 957 -21.06 27.20 9.44
CA PHE A 957 -19.88 27.98 9.80
C PHE A 957 -19.40 28.77 8.59
N THR A 958 -19.37 30.09 8.71
CA THR A 958 -18.96 31.00 7.64
C THR A 958 -17.56 31.53 7.92
N ALA A 959 -16.66 31.47 6.93
CA ALA A 959 -15.37 32.14 6.96
C ALA A 959 -15.34 33.22 5.85
N LYS A 960 -15.53 34.48 6.25
CA LYS A 960 -15.78 35.64 5.37
C LYS A 960 -14.58 35.95 4.47
N ASP A 961 -13.38 35.98 5.03
CA ASP A 961 -12.13 36.28 4.30
C ASP A 961 -11.83 35.29 3.16
N TYR A 962 -12.34 34.07 3.29
CA TYR A 962 -12.23 33.01 2.29
C TYR A 962 -13.51 32.88 1.44
N ASN A 963 -14.57 33.63 1.76
CA ASN A 963 -15.90 33.52 1.14
C ASN A 963 -16.37 32.06 1.02
N THR A 964 -16.32 31.32 2.14
CA THR A 964 -16.65 29.89 2.18
C THR A 964 -17.53 29.54 3.37
N THR A 965 -18.33 28.49 3.21
CA THR A 965 -19.07 27.85 4.28
C THR A 965 -18.67 26.40 4.44
N ILE A 966 -18.49 26.00 5.70
CA ILE A 966 -18.51 24.60 6.14
C ILE A 966 -19.85 24.40 6.82
N GLU A 967 -20.59 23.36 6.43
CA GLU A 967 -22.01 23.20 6.77
C GLU A 967 -22.30 21.78 7.28
N PHE A 968 -23.29 21.68 8.17
CA PHE A 968 -23.98 20.43 8.48
C PHE A 968 -25.45 20.54 8.10
N TYR A 969 -25.97 19.51 7.43
CA TYR A 969 -27.39 19.35 7.16
C TYR A 969 -27.91 18.04 7.76
N TRP A 970 -28.93 18.17 8.61
CA TRP A 970 -29.59 17.06 9.28
C TRP A 970 -30.47 16.25 8.33
N ALA A 971 -30.02 15.05 8.00
CA ALA A 971 -30.73 14.07 7.18
C ALA A 971 -30.39 12.67 7.68
N PRO A 972 -30.85 12.25 8.87
CA PRO A 972 -30.30 11.09 9.56
C PRO A 972 -30.48 9.77 8.81
N PHE A 973 -31.49 9.68 7.95
CA PHE A 973 -31.75 8.55 7.06
C PHE A 973 -31.46 8.84 5.58
N LEU A 974 -31.03 10.07 5.25
CA LEU A 974 -30.94 10.66 3.90
C LEU A 974 -32.26 10.73 3.11
N LEU A 975 -33.24 9.88 3.44
CA LEU A 975 -34.63 9.92 3.01
C LEU A 975 -35.49 10.64 4.05
N GLU A 976 -36.54 11.31 3.57
CA GLU A 976 -37.57 11.97 4.39
C GLU A 976 -38.12 11.02 5.45
N SER A 977 -38.15 11.48 6.70
CA SER A 977 -38.52 10.69 7.86
C SER A 977 -39.27 11.51 8.91
N ASN A 978 -39.96 10.83 9.82
CA ASN A 978 -40.55 11.49 10.99
C ASN A 978 -39.51 12.01 12.02
N ALA A 979 -38.20 11.89 11.73
CA ALA A 979 -37.10 12.33 12.58
C ALA A 979 -36.24 13.48 11.98
N ASP A 980 -36.75 14.14 10.92
CA ASP A 980 -36.04 15.17 10.14
C ASP A 980 -35.90 16.54 10.82
N SER A 981 -36.56 16.76 11.96
CA SER A 981 -36.45 17.98 12.75
C SER A 981 -35.33 17.85 13.80
N PRO A 982 -34.25 18.65 13.77
CA PRO A 982 -33.18 18.54 14.76
C PRO A 982 -33.63 18.75 16.21
N GLY A 983 -34.74 19.48 16.43
CA GLY A 983 -35.34 19.64 17.76
C GLY A 983 -36.35 18.54 18.16
N LYS A 984 -37.05 17.93 17.19
CA LYS A 984 -38.16 16.99 17.46
C LYS A 984 -37.91 15.54 17.03
N HIS A 985 -36.66 15.17 16.72
CA HIS A 985 -36.26 13.85 16.21
C HIS A 985 -36.37 12.66 17.18
N ARG A 986 -36.73 12.89 18.45
CA ARG A 986 -36.86 11.84 19.48
C ARG A 986 -38.24 11.17 19.42
N VAL A 987 -38.49 10.49 18.30
CA VAL A 987 -39.71 9.71 18.05
C VAL A 987 -39.52 8.25 18.49
N PRO A 988 -40.54 7.56 19.04
CA PRO A 988 -40.42 6.15 19.45
C PRO A 988 -40.22 5.21 18.26
N ASP A 989 -41.12 5.30 17.27
CA ASP A 989 -40.99 4.61 15.98
C ASP A 989 -40.35 5.55 14.96
N ARG A 990 -39.23 5.13 14.38
CA ARG A 990 -38.57 5.84 13.27
C ARG A 990 -39.11 5.30 11.94
N ILE A 991 -39.72 6.17 11.14
CA ILE A 991 -40.39 5.83 9.88
C ILE A 991 -39.74 6.60 8.75
N VAL A 992 -39.32 5.90 7.69
CA VAL A 992 -38.70 6.49 6.49
C VAL A 992 -39.62 6.36 5.29
N ARG A 993 -39.77 7.43 4.52
CA ARG A 993 -40.65 7.49 3.35
C ARG A 993 -39.96 6.94 2.09
N LYS A 994 -40.62 5.97 1.44
CA LYS A 994 -40.10 5.22 0.29
C LYS A 994 -39.76 6.16 -0.88
N ASN A 995 -38.52 6.08 -1.37
CA ASN A 995 -37.97 6.90 -2.45
C ASN A 995 -37.96 8.44 -2.23
N SER A 996 -38.39 8.96 -1.07
CA SER A 996 -38.52 10.42 -0.87
C SER A 996 -37.20 11.07 -0.44
N ILE A 997 -36.22 11.08 -1.35
CA ILE A 997 -34.91 11.71 -1.13
C ILE A 997 -34.88 13.19 -1.55
N ASP A 998 -35.64 13.59 -2.57
CA ASP A 998 -35.58 14.94 -3.13
C ASP A 998 -36.05 16.03 -2.12
N THR A 999 -36.80 15.65 -1.06
CA THR A 999 -37.21 16.52 0.07
C THR A 999 -36.02 17.09 0.85
N HIS A 1000 -34.96 16.30 1.06
CA HIS A 1000 -33.67 16.80 1.56
C HIS A 1000 -32.75 17.21 0.41
N GLY A 1001 -32.76 16.41 -0.65
CA GLY A 1001 -31.89 16.56 -1.81
C GLY A 1001 -32.00 17.92 -2.49
N LYS A 1002 -33.10 18.67 -2.34
CA LYS A 1002 -33.16 20.08 -2.76
C LYS A 1002 -32.07 20.97 -2.14
N TYR A 1003 -31.66 20.70 -0.90
CA TYR A 1003 -30.70 21.51 -0.14
C TYR A 1003 -29.24 21.18 -0.42
N TRP A 1004 -28.94 19.92 -0.79
CA TRP A 1004 -27.58 19.47 -1.10
C TRP A 1004 -27.09 19.90 -2.49
N LYS A 1005 -27.95 20.51 -3.31
CA LYS A 1005 -27.60 20.95 -4.67
C LYS A 1005 -26.66 22.15 -4.62
N GLY A 1006 -25.65 22.13 -5.48
CA GLY A 1006 -24.69 23.23 -5.60
C GLY A 1006 -23.61 23.29 -4.53
N VAL A 1007 -23.56 22.33 -3.59
CA VAL A 1007 -22.43 22.13 -2.68
C VAL A 1007 -21.26 21.48 -3.42
N ASP A 1008 -20.03 21.94 -3.21
CA ASP A 1008 -18.84 21.51 -3.96
C ASP A 1008 -18.13 20.29 -3.33
N ILE A 1009 -18.19 20.13 -2.00
CA ILE A 1009 -17.79 18.89 -1.30
C ILE A 1009 -18.96 18.40 -0.44
N LEU A 1010 -19.41 17.16 -0.68
CA LEU A 1010 -20.42 16.50 0.13
C LEU A 1010 -19.81 15.32 0.89
N VAL A 1011 -19.98 15.31 2.21
CA VAL A 1011 -19.58 14.21 3.09
C VAL A 1011 -20.84 13.56 3.63
N PHE A 1012 -21.29 12.48 3.00
CA PHE A 1012 -22.47 11.74 3.43
C PHE A 1012 -22.14 10.73 4.54
N ASN A 1013 -23.05 10.57 5.48
CA ASN A 1013 -23.06 9.45 6.42
C ASN A 1013 -24.50 9.13 6.83
N THR A 1014 -24.80 7.87 7.06
CA THR A 1014 -26.03 7.45 7.73
C THR A 1014 -25.82 6.04 8.22
N TYR A 1015 -26.00 5.78 9.52
CA TYR A 1015 -25.85 4.42 10.02
C TYR A 1015 -26.69 4.10 11.26
N ILE A 1016 -26.36 4.71 12.39
CA ILE A 1016 -26.71 4.15 13.71
C ILE A 1016 -28.23 4.08 13.92
N TRP A 1017 -29.00 5.00 13.32
CA TRP A 1017 -30.45 5.04 13.46
C TRP A 1017 -31.20 4.00 12.63
N TRP A 1018 -30.57 3.39 11.62
CA TRP A 1018 -31.12 2.21 10.95
C TRP A 1018 -30.97 0.96 11.83
N MET A 1019 -29.99 0.93 12.74
CA MET A 1019 -29.65 -0.25 13.54
C MET A 1019 -30.61 -0.53 14.70
N SER A 1020 -31.60 0.35 14.93
CA SER A 1020 -32.64 0.24 15.97
C SER A 1020 -33.49 -1.06 15.93
N GLY A 1021 -33.35 -1.91 14.91
CA GLY A 1021 -34.07 -3.18 14.82
C GLY A 1021 -33.43 -4.20 13.87
N ARG A 1022 -34.18 -5.29 13.64
CA ARG A 1022 -33.96 -6.26 12.55
C ARG A 1022 -34.83 -5.97 11.31
N THR A 1023 -35.98 -5.33 11.54
CA THR A 1023 -36.79 -4.66 10.54
C THR A 1023 -36.69 -3.14 10.72
N PHE A 1024 -37.22 -2.39 9.76
CA PHE A 1024 -37.30 -0.94 9.78
C PHE A 1024 -38.59 -0.50 9.06
N LYS A 1025 -39.27 0.54 9.57
CA LYS A 1025 -40.59 0.97 9.07
C LYS A 1025 -40.47 1.88 7.86
N ILE A 1026 -41.01 1.43 6.73
CA ILE A 1026 -41.02 2.16 5.46
C ILE A 1026 -42.45 2.56 5.09
N MET A 1027 -42.69 3.86 4.90
CA MET A 1027 -43.99 4.39 4.48
C MET A 1027 -44.07 4.49 2.94
N ASN A 1028 -45.13 3.93 2.34
CA ASN A 1028 -45.41 4.04 0.90
C ASN A 1028 -46.07 5.39 0.53
N GLY A 1029 -46.87 5.98 1.43
CA GLY A 1029 -47.65 7.21 1.22
C GLY A 1029 -46.90 8.54 1.47
N THR A 1030 -47.57 9.48 2.16
CA THR A 1030 -47.01 10.76 2.59
C THR A 1030 -47.30 11.02 4.06
N PHE A 1031 -46.48 11.82 4.74
CA PHE A 1031 -46.74 12.21 6.14
C PHE A 1031 -47.92 13.19 6.32
N TYR A 1032 -48.49 13.71 5.22
CA TYR A 1032 -49.54 14.73 5.22
C TYR A 1032 -50.92 14.21 4.75
N ASP A 1033 -51.03 12.91 4.46
CA ASP A 1033 -52.32 12.27 4.14
C ASP A 1033 -52.69 11.32 5.28
N ASP A 1034 -53.81 11.62 5.95
CA ASP A 1034 -54.29 10.86 7.10
C ASP A 1034 -55.08 9.60 6.71
N ASN A 1035 -55.49 9.46 5.44
CA ASN A 1035 -56.45 8.41 5.04
C ASN A 1035 -55.81 7.03 4.83
N ILE A 1036 -54.57 6.96 4.31
CA ILE A 1036 -53.85 5.68 4.12
C ILE A 1036 -52.36 5.83 4.44
N LYS A 1037 -51.99 5.56 5.71
CA LYS A 1037 -50.59 5.42 6.15
C LYS A 1037 -50.11 3.99 6.03
N ASP A 1038 -49.96 3.54 4.78
CA ASP A 1038 -49.38 2.24 4.44
C ASP A 1038 -47.89 2.19 4.84
N ILE A 1039 -47.62 1.47 5.93
CA ILE A 1039 -46.30 1.34 6.58
C ILE A 1039 -45.90 -0.13 6.62
N GLU A 1040 -44.77 -0.44 5.99
CA GLU A 1040 -44.23 -1.78 5.79
C GLU A 1040 -42.99 -1.99 6.70
N ASP A 1041 -43.00 -3.01 7.56
CA ASP A 1041 -41.80 -3.43 8.33
C ASP A 1041 -40.89 -4.32 7.45
N VAL A 1042 -39.96 -3.70 6.72
CA VAL A 1042 -39.01 -4.42 5.84
C VAL A 1042 -37.70 -4.76 6.58
N PRO A 1043 -36.91 -5.77 6.17
CA PRO A 1043 -35.62 -6.06 6.81
C PRO A 1043 -34.66 -4.87 6.77
N THR A 1044 -33.91 -4.63 7.86
CA THR A 1044 -33.01 -3.46 7.98
C THR A 1044 -31.99 -3.36 6.85
N ASN A 1045 -31.45 -4.49 6.37
CA ASN A 1045 -30.51 -4.50 5.24
C ASN A 1045 -31.16 -3.98 3.95
N ASP A 1046 -32.44 -4.27 3.72
CA ASP A 1046 -33.18 -3.88 2.52
C ASP A 1046 -33.71 -2.45 2.62
N ALA A 1047 -34.10 -2.01 3.83
CA ALA A 1047 -34.36 -0.61 4.13
C ALA A 1047 -33.12 0.26 3.87
N TYR A 1048 -31.95 -0.17 4.36
CA TYR A 1048 -30.68 0.52 4.13
C TYR A 1048 -30.28 0.49 2.64
N ARG A 1049 -30.46 -0.66 1.96
CA ARG A 1049 -30.24 -0.77 0.51
C ARG A 1049 -31.15 0.15 -0.27
N MET A 1050 -32.41 0.33 0.14
CA MET A 1050 -33.33 1.31 -0.45
C MET A 1050 -32.86 2.75 -0.24
N GLY A 1051 -32.34 3.07 0.95
CA GLY A 1051 -31.68 4.34 1.25
C GLY A 1051 -30.49 4.59 0.31
N MET A 1052 -29.52 3.67 0.28
CA MET A 1052 -28.33 3.75 -0.57
C MET A 1052 -28.67 3.80 -2.06
N LYS A 1053 -29.65 3.03 -2.53
CA LYS A 1053 -30.11 3.04 -3.92
C LYS A 1053 -30.75 4.37 -4.32
N ASN A 1054 -31.46 5.03 -3.40
CA ASN A 1054 -32.01 6.36 -3.66
C ASN A 1054 -30.96 7.46 -3.53
N LEU A 1055 -30.03 7.38 -2.58
CA LEU A 1055 -28.83 8.24 -2.52
C LEU A 1055 -28.04 8.16 -3.82
N LEU A 1056 -27.73 6.95 -4.28
CA LEU A 1056 -27.03 6.68 -5.52
C LEU A 1056 -27.78 7.23 -6.74
N ARG A 1057 -29.10 7.01 -6.82
CA ARG A 1057 -29.97 7.60 -7.87
C ARG A 1057 -29.91 9.12 -7.82
N TRP A 1058 -29.91 9.72 -6.64
CA TRP A 1058 -29.88 11.17 -6.45
C TRP A 1058 -28.50 11.77 -6.81
N ILE A 1059 -27.40 11.16 -6.37
CA ILE A 1059 -26.02 11.55 -6.73
C ILE A 1059 -25.86 11.53 -8.25
N ASN A 1060 -26.19 10.41 -8.90
CA ASN A 1060 -26.06 10.26 -10.36
C ASN A 1060 -27.04 11.15 -11.17
N LYS A 1061 -28.02 11.79 -10.52
CA LYS A 1061 -28.97 12.75 -11.11
C LYS A 1061 -28.57 14.21 -10.87
N ASN A 1062 -27.84 14.52 -9.80
CA ASN A 1062 -27.62 15.91 -9.33
C ASN A 1062 -26.13 16.31 -9.16
N MET A 1063 -25.17 15.40 -9.31
CA MET A 1063 -23.73 15.67 -9.11
C MET A 1063 -22.93 15.61 -10.41
N ASP A 1064 -22.03 16.57 -10.59
CA ASP A 1064 -21.03 16.65 -11.65
C ASP A 1064 -19.65 16.23 -11.09
N PRO A 1065 -19.04 15.10 -11.50
CA PRO A 1065 -17.74 14.67 -10.98
C PRO A 1065 -16.59 15.66 -11.27
N LYS A 1066 -16.79 16.61 -12.20
CA LYS A 1066 -15.86 17.71 -12.51
C LYS A 1066 -15.93 18.85 -11.49
N ARG A 1067 -16.95 18.86 -10.63
CA ARG A 1067 -17.24 19.93 -9.65
C ARG A 1067 -17.26 19.37 -8.24
N ASN A 1068 -18.08 18.35 -8.06
CA ASN A 1068 -18.50 17.85 -6.76
C ASN A 1068 -17.59 16.69 -6.35
N ARG A 1069 -16.92 16.81 -5.21
CA ARG A 1069 -16.26 15.68 -4.55
C ARG A 1069 -17.28 15.06 -3.59
N VAL A 1070 -17.69 13.82 -3.87
CA VAL A 1070 -18.63 13.09 -3.03
C VAL A 1070 -17.86 12.07 -2.19
N PHE A 1071 -17.95 12.22 -0.87
CA PHE A 1071 -17.43 11.29 0.12
C PHE A 1071 -18.60 10.57 0.80
N PHE A 1072 -18.34 9.35 1.25
CA PHE A 1072 -19.24 8.65 2.17
C PHE A 1072 -18.43 8.08 3.33
N THR A 1073 -18.65 8.61 4.53
CA THR A 1073 -18.09 8.09 5.78
C THR A 1073 -18.80 6.79 6.13
N SER A 1074 -18.04 5.71 6.37
CA SER A 1074 -18.61 4.39 6.70
C SER A 1074 -19.26 4.36 8.10
N MET A 1075 -19.75 3.20 8.53
CA MET A 1075 -20.40 3.08 9.83
C MET A 1075 -19.46 3.46 10.99
N SER A 1076 -19.90 4.42 11.81
CA SER A 1076 -19.36 4.61 13.15
C SER A 1076 -19.80 3.42 14.01
N PRO A 1077 -18.89 2.75 14.73
CA PRO A 1077 -19.28 1.75 15.71
C PRO A 1077 -19.95 2.40 16.94
N SER A 1078 -20.59 1.55 17.73
CA SER A 1078 -21.09 1.83 19.07
C SER A 1078 -20.56 0.79 20.05
N HIS A 1079 -20.30 1.21 21.28
CA HIS A 1079 -19.72 0.38 22.34
C HIS A 1079 -20.74 0.15 23.47
N ALA A 1080 -21.88 -0.44 23.10
CA ALA A 1080 -23.06 -0.56 23.96
C ALA A 1080 -22.99 -1.68 25.02
N TRP A 1081 -22.08 -2.67 24.89
CA TRP A 1081 -21.97 -3.81 25.81
C TRP A 1081 -20.53 -4.26 26.01
N SER A 1082 -19.96 -4.09 27.21
CA SER A 1082 -18.52 -4.34 27.43
C SER A 1082 -18.10 -5.80 27.36
N LYS A 1083 -19.04 -6.73 27.51
CA LYS A 1083 -18.85 -8.16 27.23
C LYS A 1083 -18.33 -8.48 25.83
N GLU A 1084 -18.56 -7.61 24.84
CA GLU A 1084 -18.06 -7.83 23.47
C GLU A 1084 -16.53 -7.72 23.37
N TRP A 1085 -15.88 -7.07 24.34
CA TRP A 1085 -14.43 -6.91 24.44
C TRP A 1085 -13.86 -7.44 25.77
N GLY A 1086 -14.58 -8.36 26.43
CA GLY A 1086 -14.15 -9.02 27.66
C GLY A 1086 -14.31 -8.20 28.96
N GLY A 1087 -14.96 -7.03 28.91
CA GLY A 1087 -15.35 -6.27 30.10
C GLY A 1087 -16.64 -6.80 30.77
N ASP A 1088 -17.21 -6.00 31.68
CA ASP A 1088 -18.36 -6.40 32.50
C ASP A 1088 -19.56 -6.90 31.64
N PRO A 1089 -20.22 -8.03 32.00
CA PRO A 1089 -21.43 -8.53 31.34
C PRO A 1089 -22.58 -7.52 31.18
N ASN A 1090 -22.69 -6.57 32.12
CA ASN A 1090 -23.72 -5.54 32.23
C ASN A 1090 -23.19 -4.12 31.94
N GLY A 1091 -21.88 -3.96 31.74
CA GLY A 1091 -21.25 -2.67 31.43
C GLY A 1091 -21.34 -2.27 29.96
N ASN A 1092 -20.78 -1.10 29.65
CA ASN A 1092 -20.69 -0.49 28.33
C ASN A 1092 -19.45 0.43 28.30
N CYS A 1093 -19.41 1.46 27.44
CA CYS A 1093 -18.34 2.47 27.42
C CYS A 1093 -18.21 3.35 28.69
N TYR A 1094 -19.01 3.13 29.74
CA TYR A 1094 -18.82 3.84 31.00
C TYR A 1094 -17.52 3.43 31.68
N ASN A 1095 -16.70 4.42 32.05
CA ASN A 1095 -15.39 4.26 32.68
C ASN A 1095 -14.33 3.51 31.83
N GLU A 1096 -14.56 3.37 30.52
CA GLU A 1096 -13.58 2.83 29.58
C GLU A 1096 -12.64 3.94 29.08
N THR A 1097 -11.36 3.88 29.47
CA THR A 1097 -10.34 4.89 29.14
C THR A 1097 -9.25 4.38 28.19
N LYS A 1098 -9.26 3.08 27.86
CA LYS A 1098 -8.29 2.43 26.97
C LYS A 1098 -8.98 1.83 25.74
N MET A 1099 -8.21 1.72 24.65
CA MET A 1099 -8.63 1.02 23.45
C MET A 1099 -8.84 -0.49 23.70
N ILE A 1100 -9.55 -1.15 22.77
CA ILE A 1100 -9.62 -2.62 22.69
C ILE A 1100 -8.33 -3.14 22.05
N GLU A 1101 -7.68 -4.09 22.72
CA GLU A 1101 -6.38 -4.62 22.31
C GLU A 1101 -6.46 -5.78 21.29
N ASP A 1102 -7.62 -6.44 21.14
CA ASP A 1102 -7.82 -7.50 20.14
C ASP A 1102 -7.87 -6.91 18.71
N PRO A 1103 -6.89 -7.22 17.83
CA PRO A 1103 -6.89 -6.73 16.45
C PRO A 1103 -7.98 -7.35 15.58
N ASN A 1104 -8.67 -8.38 16.06
CA ASN A 1104 -9.80 -9.02 15.38
C ASN A 1104 -11.16 -8.51 15.86
N TYR A 1105 -11.19 -7.59 16.83
CA TYR A 1105 -12.43 -7.13 17.45
C TYR A 1105 -13.41 -6.57 16.42
N TRP A 1106 -14.64 -7.07 16.49
CA TRP A 1106 -15.72 -6.62 15.62
C TRP A 1106 -17.06 -6.68 16.37
N GLY A 1107 -17.46 -5.55 16.94
CA GLY A 1107 -18.69 -5.41 17.72
C GLY A 1107 -19.97 -5.67 16.93
N SER A 1108 -21.02 -6.13 17.62
CA SER A 1108 -22.22 -6.66 16.96
C SER A 1108 -23.09 -5.59 16.28
N ASP A 1109 -23.03 -4.35 16.79
CA ASP A 1109 -23.69 -3.19 16.18
C ASP A 1109 -23.09 -2.78 14.82
N SER A 1110 -21.86 -3.19 14.48
CA SER A 1110 -21.22 -2.90 13.20
C SER A 1110 -21.54 -3.98 12.16
N ARG A 1111 -22.69 -3.91 11.48
CA ARG A 1111 -23.19 -5.02 10.66
C ARG A 1111 -22.40 -5.17 9.36
N LYS A 1112 -21.59 -6.23 9.23
CA LYS A 1112 -20.84 -6.58 7.99
C LYS A 1112 -21.75 -6.66 6.75
N SER A 1113 -23.02 -7.03 6.90
CA SER A 1113 -24.02 -7.01 5.82
C SER A 1113 -24.29 -5.60 5.27
N ILE A 1114 -24.22 -4.56 6.10
CA ILE A 1114 -24.40 -3.16 5.67
C ILE A 1114 -23.16 -2.66 4.93
N MET A 1115 -21.95 -3.04 5.34
CA MET A 1115 -20.73 -2.78 4.55
C MET A 1115 -20.81 -3.44 3.16
N GLN A 1116 -21.36 -4.65 3.08
CA GLN A 1116 -21.63 -5.32 1.81
C GLN A 1116 -22.68 -4.57 0.96
N VAL A 1117 -23.80 -4.13 1.55
CA VAL A 1117 -24.81 -3.29 0.86
C VAL A 1117 -24.19 -2.02 0.28
N ILE A 1118 -23.35 -1.31 1.05
CA ILE A 1118 -22.65 -0.10 0.59
C ILE A 1118 -21.76 -0.42 -0.62
N LYS A 1119 -20.93 -1.47 -0.53
CA LYS A 1119 -20.05 -1.91 -1.63
C LYS A 1119 -20.85 -2.29 -2.89
N GLU A 1120 -21.95 -3.02 -2.71
CA GLU A 1120 -22.81 -3.48 -3.80
C GLU A 1120 -23.59 -2.36 -4.48
N GLU A 1121 -24.03 -1.33 -3.77
CA GLU A 1121 -24.70 -0.18 -4.40
C GLU A 1121 -23.70 0.82 -4.99
N PHE A 1122 -22.62 1.18 -4.29
CA PHE A 1122 -21.68 2.20 -4.81
C PHE A 1122 -20.83 1.71 -5.99
N SER A 1123 -20.61 0.40 -6.15
CA SER A 1123 -20.01 -0.17 -7.38
C SER A 1123 -20.86 0.04 -8.64
N LYS A 1124 -22.11 0.48 -8.51
CA LYS A 1124 -23.02 0.85 -9.62
C LYS A 1124 -23.02 2.36 -9.93
N SER A 1125 -22.16 3.15 -9.29
CA SER A 1125 -22.12 4.61 -9.46
C SER A 1125 -21.45 5.05 -10.75
N LYS A 1126 -21.93 6.15 -11.34
CA LYS A 1126 -21.25 6.87 -12.44
C LYS A 1126 -20.43 8.06 -11.93
N VAL A 1127 -20.78 8.59 -10.76
CA VAL A 1127 -20.00 9.61 -10.03
C VAL A 1127 -19.06 8.88 -9.05
N PRO A 1128 -17.75 9.17 -9.01
CA PRO A 1128 -16.85 8.59 -8.02
C PRO A 1128 -17.26 8.98 -6.60
N ILE A 1129 -17.67 8.00 -5.79
CA ILE A 1129 -17.96 8.16 -4.36
C ILE A 1129 -16.71 7.69 -3.60
N THR A 1130 -16.04 8.61 -2.93
CA THR A 1130 -14.82 8.31 -2.15
C THR A 1130 -15.23 7.76 -0.79
N PHE A 1131 -15.06 6.46 -0.59
CA PHE A 1131 -15.47 5.79 0.64
C PHE A 1131 -14.42 5.96 1.74
N LEU A 1132 -14.77 6.68 2.81
CA LEU A 1132 -13.92 6.81 3.99
C LEU A 1132 -14.22 5.64 4.94
N ASN A 1133 -13.42 4.58 4.86
CA ASN A 1133 -13.61 3.34 5.61
C ASN A 1133 -13.13 3.46 7.08
N ILE A 1134 -13.75 4.37 7.82
CA ILE A 1134 -13.44 4.68 9.22
C ILE A 1134 -13.77 3.54 10.19
N THR A 1135 -14.52 2.53 9.77
CA THR A 1135 -15.12 1.55 10.70
C THR A 1135 -14.06 0.75 11.45
N GLN A 1136 -13.10 0.14 10.74
CA GLN A 1136 -12.09 -0.72 11.37
C GLN A 1136 -11.16 0.05 12.31
N LEU A 1137 -10.72 1.25 11.93
CA LEU A 1137 -9.92 2.12 12.80
C LEU A 1137 -10.73 2.71 13.96
N SER A 1138 -12.06 2.80 13.85
CA SER A 1138 -12.91 3.23 14.96
C SER A 1138 -13.30 2.07 15.89
N MET A 1139 -13.26 0.81 15.43
CA MET A 1139 -13.61 -0.37 16.25
C MET A 1139 -12.84 -0.47 17.57
N PRO A 1140 -11.51 -0.24 17.66
CA PRO A 1140 -10.82 -0.35 18.94
C PRO A 1140 -11.08 0.83 19.89
N ARG A 1141 -11.69 1.93 19.42
CA ARG A 1141 -11.70 3.23 20.12
C ARG A 1141 -12.80 3.39 21.17
N ARG A 1142 -13.10 2.34 21.96
CA ARG A 1142 -14.13 2.40 23.03
C ARG A 1142 -13.91 3.54 24.02
N ASP A 1143 -12.67 3.97 24.18
CA ASP A 1143 -12.22 5.10 25.01
C ASP A 1143 -12.75 6.47 24.55
N ALA A 1144 -12.93 6.70 23.26
CA ALA A 1144 -13.19 8.04 22.72
C ALA A 1144 -14.65 8.52 22.84
N HIS A 1145 -15.54 7.71 23.44
CA HIS A 1145 -16.97 8.04 23.53
C HIS A 1145 -17.28 9.14 24.55
N THR A 1146 -18.36 9.90 24.28
CA THR A 1146 -18.86 10.91 25.24
C THR A 1146 -19.30 10.30 26.56
N SER A 1147 -19.78 9.06 26.55
CA SER A 1147 -20.15 8.31 27.75
C SER A 1147 -21.12 9.13 28.62
N ILE A 1148 -20.78 9.43 29.88
CA ILE A 1148 -21.63 10.26 30.74
C ILE A 1148 -21.40 11.77 30.57
N TYR A 1149 -20.24 12.16 30.04
CA TYR A 1149 -19.64 13.49 30.04
C TYR A 1149 -20.14 14.33 28.86
N LYS A 1150 -21.38 14.79 28.98
CA LYS A 1150 -22.07 15.61 27.98
C LYS A 1150 -23.27 16.33 28.59
N GLU A 1151 -23.72 17.38 27.93
CA GLU A 1151 -24.94 18.12 28.28
C GLU A 1151 -26.17 17.20 28.35
N ARG A 1152 -27.00 17.44 29.37
CA ARG A 1152 -28.22 16.68 29.66
C ARG A 1152 -29.45 17.57 29.58
N TRP A 1153 -30.49 17.05 28.94
CA TRP A 1153 -31.73 17.75 28.62
C TRP A 1153 -32.75 17.75 29.78
N GLY A 1154 -32.29 17.47 30.99
CA GLY A 1154 -33.08 17.33 32.21
C GLY A 1154 -32.25 16.82 33.39
N PRO A 1155 -32.72 17.01 34.64
CA PRO A 1155 -32.03 16.54 35.84
C PRO A 1155 -32.13 15.02 35.98
N LEU A 1156 -31.09 14.39 36.55
CA LEU A 1156 -31.04 12.93 36.72
C LEU A 1156 -31.91 12.44 37.89
N SER A 1157 -32.66 11.37 37.64
CA SER A 1157 -33.38 10.62 38.66
C SER A 1157 -32.42 9.95 39.67
N PRO A 1158 -32.89 9.58 40.88
CA PRO A 1158 -32.08 8.84 41.84
C PRO A 1158 -31.57 7.50 41.30
N GLN A 1159 -32.38 6.78 40.51
CA GLN A 1159 -32.03 5.50 39.89
C GLN A 1159 -30.88 5.67 38.87
N GLU A 1160 -30.96 6.71 38.03
CA GLU A 1160 -29.89 7.07 37.11
C GLU A 1160 -28.59 7.43 37.86
N LYS A 1161 -28.66 8.27 38.89
CA LYS A 1161 -27.47 8.64 39.69
C LYS A 1161 -26.79 7.43 40.34
N ALA A 1162 -27.57 6.41 40.72
CA ALA A 1162 -27.05 5.15 41.26
C ALA A 1162 -26.48 4.19 40.19
N ASN A 1163 -26.77 4.39 38.90
CA ASN A 1163 -26.26 3.57 37.80
C ASN A 1163 -25.88 4.42 36.58
N PRO A 1164 -24.68 5.03 36.54
CA PRO A 1164 -24.25 5.88 35.43
C PRO A 1164 -24.19 5.17 34.07
N SER A 1165 -23.92 3.86 34.06
CA SER A 1165 -23.93 3.05 32.84
C SER A 1165 -25.28 3.06 32.14
N SER A 1166 -26.40 3.22 32.87
CA SER A 1166 -27.76 3.25 32.32
C SER A 1166 -28.01 4.41 31.34
N TYR A 1167 -27.20 5.48 31.41
CA TYR A 1167 -27.35 6.70 30.62
C TYR A 1167 -26.09 7.09 29.83
N ALA A 1168 -25.10 6.20 29.75
CA ALA A 1168 -23.85 6.44 29.05
C ALA A 1168 -24.05 6.41 27.53
N ASP A 1169 -23.52 7.41 26.84
CA ASP A 1169 -23.60 7.55 25.39
C ASP A 1169 -22.39 6.93 24.70
N CYS A 1170 -22.57 5.66 24.36
CA CYS A 1170 -21.61 4.83 23.66
C CYS A 1170 -21.82 4.84 22.14
N ILE A 1171 -22.26 5.99 21.62
CA ILE A 1171 -22.47 6.25 20.18
C ILE A 1171 -21.66 7.48 19.77
N HIS A 1172 -21.82 8.61 20.47
CA HIS A 1172 -21.16 9.86 20.13
C HIS A 1172 -19.73 9.92 20.68
N TRP A 1173 -18.90 10.77 20.08
CA TRP A 1173 -17.46 10.88 20.33
C TRP A 1173 -17.12 12.21 20.99
N CYS A 1174 -16.16 12.21 21.92
CA CYS A 1174 -15.58 13.43 22.46
C CYS A 1174 -14.82 14.19 21.35
N LEU A 1175 -14.87 15.53 21.41
CA LEU A 1175 -14.12 16.42 20.52
C LEU A 1175 -13.31 17.43 21.35
N PRO A 1176 -12.00 17.61 21.11
CA PRO A 1176 -11.14 16.89 20.18
C PRO A 1176 -11.08 15.37 20.45
N GLY A 1177 -10.71 14.57 19.44
CA GLY A 1177 -10.73 13.11 19.53
C GLY A 1177 -10.83 12.38 18.20
N LEU A 1178 -11.53 11.24 18.19
CA LEU A 1178 -11.56 10.29 17.06
C LEU A 1178 -11.99 10.92 15.72
N GLN A 1179 -12.94 11.85 15.72
CA GLN A 1179 -13.47 12.41 14.48
C GLN A 1179 -12.50 13.41 13.81
N ASP A 1180 -11.51 13.92 14.54
CA ASP A 1180 -10.40 14.71 13.96
C ASP A 1180 -9.60 13.85 12.98
N VAL A 1181 -9.38 12.58 13.34
CA VAL A 1181 -8.68 11.62 12.48
C VAL A 1181 -9.53 11.22 11.27
N TRP A 1182 -10.86 11.19 11.39
CA TRP A 1182 -11.74 11.04 10.21
C TRP A 1182 -11.60 12.23 9.27
N ASN A 1183 -11.38 13.44 9.81
CA ASN A 1183 -11.13 14.66 9.05
C ASN A 1183 -9.71 14.76 8.47
N GLU A 1184 -8.71 14.15 9.11
CA GLU A 1184 -7.37 13.96 8.53
C GLU A 1184 -7.38 12.96 7.37
N LEU A 1185 -8.15 11.87 7.47
CA LEU A 1185 -8.33 10.91 6.38
C LEU A 1185 -9.13 11.50 5.20
N LEU A 1186 -10.12 12.35 5.51
CA LEU A 1186 -10.82 13.17 4.52
C LEU A 1186 -9.87 14.18 3.86
N PHE A 1187 -9.04 14.89 4.63
CA PHE A 1187 -7.99 15.77 4.11
C PHE A 1187 -7.03 15.02 3.18
N ALA A 1188 -6.51 13.87 3.63
CA ALA A 1188 -5.63 13.03 2.82
C ALA A 1188 -6.29 12.63 1.49
N LYS A 1189 -7.52 12.09 1.47
CA LYS A 1189 -8.19 11.75 0.20
C LYS A 1189 -8.79 12.94 -0.58
N LEU A 1190 -8.89 14.12 0.02
CA LEU A 1190 -9.25 15.34 -0.68
C LEU A 1190 -8.07 15.91 -1.47
N PHE A 1191 -6.87 15.94 -0.87
CA PHE A 1191 -5.67 16.61 -1.39
C PHE A 1191 -4.57 15.69 -1.98
N TYR A 1192 -4.51 14.44 -1.54
CA TYR A 1192 -3.53 13.40 -1.95
C TYR A 1192 -4.30 12.10 -2.30
N PRO A 1193 -5.14 12.14 -3.36
CA PRO A 1193 -6.19 11.15 -3.63
C PRO A 1193 -5.68 9.75 -4.00
#